data_AF-A0A9D5WIM8-F1
#
_entry.id   AF-A0A9D5WIM8-F1
#
_cell.length_a   1.000
_cell.length_b   1.000
_cell.length_c   1.000
_cell.angle_alpha   90.00
_cell.angle_beta   90.00
_cell.angle_gamma   90.00
#
_symmetry.space_group_name_H-M   'P 1'
#
loop_
_entity.id
_entity.type
_entity.pdbx_description
1 polymer ?
#
loop_
_entity_poly.entity_id
_entity_poly.type
_entity_poly.pdbx_seq_one_letter_code
_entity_poly.pdbx_strand_id
1 'polypeptide(L)'
;MVDSYPNSPFHRHAEVKLLHNDGVHGGDLLPDAANGTALDPDLEGILRRDRFLSFIDSKDISQVVERLREEKPGEFDLAGQMAEAIRVSLDDYEDPEEGWRPRKRSERLLAIFDVMAKLATPKEMERFLNSDAAASLTDEWGDDKLNALLQRYGSLGDSYHREKNPGDSKKLKLLTRYVLGKTVDEEEDRVAQYALGRTVNEGEGGAVQVAEETRRGMETIQDNIAHQKAEREREGAFNEQLDGFVAAIFSDPNKCFGEIVSKEFEIDVPDADRYSENVKSRCADAYLKATAIEGSDPQLHDRAVLALSEVFHEKLAERSKEERGDEVWWQNYPYIRHNLAAIVPDIESYEELVRQYPGLEENDEMYEDWKKSFIELRLKESALQEVDPSVLGLLREADVSCLDIEVEQMYVKYASRTDLYSDLKKYFIGPNNGESSVNIWGCRSNSNILQEDIIEPLNRFVEEGSWQPGEHRRFIPRSAEYPDAPYEYRETSFEDSAITIDVTKQEDGTFAYAFGIRGDVISRFAAFVGKPVGLLKPTAQAYVRIDITSRNNKATAEQLENQYQAIKDERHPDITSELGTKTYRYWDLPYSGTPNHTTAHLLQDLAGLDSQLYMKRFWPYDDELPIEADLSNLPEAQRMLCAVIDAKSGELKRLDEIVPHADMRVKNIRPDQARKLKALEYLLSITRTDRNW
;
A
#
# COMPACT_ATOMS: atom_id res chain seq x y z
N MET A 1 9.96 -9.93 54.47
CA MET A 1 10.97 -9.74 55.54
C MET A 1 12.30 -9.58 54.81
N VAL A 2 12.82 -8.38 54.56
CA VAL A 2 13.21 -7.27 55.47
C VAL A 2 14.67 -7.42 55.92
N ASP A 3 15.48 -6.48 55.42
CA ASP A 3 16.75 -5.93 55.96
C ASP A 3 18.03 -6.84 55.98
N SER A 4 19.27 -6.31 55.93
CA SER A 4 19.73 -4.98 56.39
C SER A 4 20.87 -4.28 55.61
N TYR A 5 20.77 -2.94 55.63
CA TYR A 5 21.69 -1.81 55.35
C TYR A 5 23.04 -1.81 56.15
N PRO A 6 24.08 -0.94 55.88
CA PRO A 6 24.02 0.54 56.06
C PRO A 6 24.94 1.54 55.29
N ASN A 7 24.33 2.67 54.88
CA ASN A 7 24.68 4.12 55.00
C ASN A 7 26.12 4.71 54.93
N SER A 8 26.32 5.66 53.96
CA SER A 8 26.82 7.08 54.04
C SER A 8 28.13 7.45 54.80
N PRO A 9 28.83 8.61 54.54
CA PRO A 9 28.32 9.92 54.04
C PRO A 9 29.23 10.71 53.04
N PHE A 10 28.81 11.91 52.57
CA PHE A 10 29.43 13.23 52.87
C PHE A 10 28.70 14.44 52.19
N HIS A 11 29.07 15.69 52.53
CA HIS A 11 28.24 16.91 52.43
C HIS A 11 28.86 18.09 51.62
N ARG A 12 28.00 18.80 50.86
CA ARG A 12 27.86 20.28 50.65
C ARG A 12 28.87 21.17 49.89
N HIS A 13 28.28 22.27 49.36
CA HIS A 13 28.81 23.65 49.09
C HIS A 13 29.60 23.90 47.78
N ALA A 14 29.53 25.05 47.08
CA ALA A 14 28.64 26.25 47.17
C ALA A 14 28.78 27.23 45.95
N GLU A 15 27.81 28.16 45.84
CA GLU A 15 27.91 29.57 45.36
C GLU A 15 28.00 29.99 43.87
N VAL A 16 27.53 31.24 43.64
CA VAL A 16 27.27 31.97 42.38
C VAL A 16 28.00 33.32 42.39
N LYS A 17 28.54 33.78 41.24
CA LYS A 17 28.84 35.19 40.79
C LYS A 17 29.92 35.18 39.68
N LEU A 18 30.12 36.13 38.76
CA LEU A 18 29.46 37.32 38.13
C LEU A 18 30.56 38.00 37.25
N LEU A 19 30.20 39.00 36.41
CA LEU A 19 31.08 40.00 35.71
C LEU A 19 31.73 39.58 34.37
N HIS A 20 32.03 40.47 33.40
CA HIS A 20 31.34 41.65 32.83
C HIS A 20 32.12 42.18 31.57
N ASN A 21 31.38 42.66 30.55
CA ASN A 21 31.64 43.74 29.55
C ASN A 21 33.00 44.01 28.86
N ASP A 22 32.94 44.20 27.52
CA ASP A 22 33.36 45.38 26.70
C ASP A 22 33.73 44.94 25.25
N GLY A 23 33.37 45.60 24.13
CA GLY A 23 32.46 46.73 23.85
C GLY A 23 32.51 47.18 22.35
N VAL A 24 31.44 47.86 21.87
CA VAL A 24 31.37 48.98 20.86
C VAL A 24 32.25 48.87 19.57
N HIS A 25 31.80 48.89 18.30
CA HIS A 25 30.60 49.35 17.52
C HIS A 25 30.42 48.42 16.27
N GLY A 26 29.44 48.54 15.35
CA GLY A 26 28.22 49.38 15.22
C GLY A 26 27.67 49.34 13.77
N GLY A 27 26.35 49.51 13.57
CA GLY A 27 25.69 49.58 12.25
C GLY A 27 24.40 48.76 12.15
N ASP A 28 23.25 49.45 12.12
CA ASP A 28 21.87 49.03 11.83
C ASP A 28 21.55 47.52 11.79
N LEU A 29 21.00 47.02 12.90
CA LEU A 29 20.23 45.77 12.94
C LEU A 29 18.81 46.04 13.44
N LEU A 30 17.84 45.36 12.81
CA LEU A 30 16.43 45.32 13.22
C LEU A 30 16.31 44.72 14.63
N PRO A 31 15.23 45.01 15.39
CA PRO A 31 15.11 44.50 16.75
C PRO A 31 14.89 42.98 16.75
N ASP A 32 15.84 42.22 17.29
CA ASP A 32 15.68 40.79 17.55
C ASP A 32 14.55 40.53 18.55
N ALA A 33 13.79 39.47 18.29
CA ALA A 33 12.72 38.99 19.16
C ALA A 33 13.30 38.25 20.39
N ALA A 34 13.80 39.01 21.37
CA ALA A 34 14.38 38.50 22.61
C ALA A 34 13.58 38.86 23.88
N ASN A 35 12.28 39.14 23.74
CA ASN A 35 11.32 39.19 24.86
C ASN A 35 10.23 38.14 24.57
N GLY A 36 10.37 36.95 25.14
CA GLY A 36 9.35 35.90 25.03
C GLY A 36 8.03 36.40 25.63
N THR A 37 6.92 36.24 24.89
CA THR A 37 5.59 36.57 25.37
C THR A 37 5.20 35.56 26.44
N ALA A 38 5.31 35.94 27.72
CA ALA A 38 4.94 35.08 28.83
C ALA A 38 3.50 34.56 28.67
N LEU A 39 3.28 33.29 29.00
CA LEU A 39 1.93 32.72 29.09
C LEU A 39 1.09 33.57 30.04
N ASP A 40 -0.17 33.81 29.67
CA ASP A 40 -1.13 34.44 30.57
C ASP A 40 -1.29 33.55 31.82
N PRO A 41 -1.25 34.12 33.05
CA PRO A 41 -1.31 33.31 34.28
C PRO A 41 -2.53 32.40 34.41
N ASP A 42 -3.68 32.77 33.80
CA ASP A 42 -4.87 31.91 33.80
C ASP A 42 -4.72 30.75 32.80
N LEU A 43 -4.11 30.98 31.63
CA LEU A 43 -3.79 29.92 30.66
C LEU A 43 -2.70 28.99 31.19
N GLU A 44 -1.64 29.55 31.78
CA GLU A 44 -0.56 28.79 32.43
C GLU A 44 -1.13 27.93 33.58
N GLY A 45 -2.04 28.51 34.38
CA GLY A 45 -2.71 27.83 35.48
C GLY A 45 -3.58 26.64 35.05
N ILE A 46 -4.21 26.71 33.87
CA ILE A 46 -4.93 25.57 33.26
C ILE A 46 -3.93 24.54 32.73
N LEU A 47 -2.96 24.95 31.92
CA LEU A 47 -1.98 24.07 31.29
C LEU A 47 -1.10 23.31 32.31
N ARG A 48 -0.83 23.89 33.49
CA ARG A 48 -0.04 23.29 34.57
C ARG A 48 -0.86 22.55 35.64
N ARG A 49 -2.20 22.69 35.67
CA ARG A 49 -3.07 21.99 36.64
C ARG A 49 -3.11 20.49 36.40
N ASP A 50 -3.38 20.10 35.17
CA ASP A 50 -3.64 18.71 34.81
C ASP A 50 -2.36 18.03 34.30
N ARG A 51 -1.55 17.55 35.26
CA ARG A 51 -0.28 16.84 35.00
C ARG A 51 -0.44 15.44 34.39
N PHE A 52 -1.65 15.03 34.03
CA PHE A 52 -1.95 13.74 33.40
C PHE A 52 -3.04 13.89 32.33
N LEU A 53 -3.19 12.86 31.50
CA LEU A 53 -4.06 12.76 30.31
C LEU A 53 -5.58 12.91 30.53
N SER A 54 -6.03 13.48 31.65
CA SER A 54 -7.39 14.02 31.75
C SER A 54 -7.54 15.17 30.77
N PHE A 55 -8.54 15.08 29.89
CA PHE A 55 -8.90 16.06 28.88
C PHE A 55 -8.64 17.50 29.33
N ILE A 56 -7.78 18.21 28.59
CA ILE A 56 -7.73 19.67 28.63
C ILE A 56 -9.16 20.14 28.34
N ASP A 57 -9.83 20.77 29.32
CA ASP A 57 -11.20 21.21 29.10
C ASP A 57 -11.18 22.38 28.10
N SER A 58 -11.53 22.04 26.86
CA SER A 58 -11.65 23.00 25.76
C SER A 58 -12.54 24.18 26.12
N LYS A 59 -13.50 24.00 27.04
CA LYS A 59 -14.39 25.05 27.50
C LYS A 59 -13.68 26.06 28.42
N ASP A 60 -12.82 25.59 29.31
CA ASP A 60 -12.09 26.47 30.23
C ASP A 60 -11.04 27.31 29.49
N ILE A 61 -10.32 26.71 28.53
CA ILE A 61 -9.42 27.48 27.63
C ILE A 61 -10.22 28.46 26.78
N SER A 62 -11.35 28.05 26.19
CA SER A 62 -12.21 28.94 25.39
C SER A 62 -12.66 30.15 26.22
N GLN A 63 -13.13 29.93 27.45
CA GLN A 63 -13.60 31.02 28.33
C GLN A 63 -12.49 31.97 28.75
N VAL A 64 -11.26 31.49 28.98
CA VAL A 64 -10.10 32.36 29.24
C VAL A 64 -9.73 33.17 28.00
N VAL A 65 -9.64 32.54 26.82
CA VAL A 65 -9.31 33.21 25.55
C VAL A 65 -10.37 34.25 25.14
N GLU A 66 -11.66 33.92 25.29
CA GLU A 66 -12.77 34.86 25.03
C GLU A 66 -12.71 36.06 25.99
N ARG A 67 -12.56 35.82 27.31
CA ARG A 67 -12.42 36.88 28.31
C ARG A 67 -11.20 37.78 28.02
N LEU A 68 -10.03 37.22 27.72
CA LEU A 68 -8.82 38.02 27.44
C LEU A 68 -8.97 38.86 26.16
N ARG A 69 -9.71 38.36 25.16
CA ARG A 69 -10.08 39.13 23.96
C ARG A 69 -11.11 40.24 24.25
N GLU A 70 -12.05 40.02 25.15
CA GLU A 70 -13.02 41.05 25.58
C GLU A 70 -12.38 42.13 26.46
N GLU A 71 -11.47 41.76 27.36
CA GLU A 71 -10.77 42.68 28.26
C GLU A 71 -9.72 43.54 27.53
N LYS A 72 -9.07 43.01 26.48
CA LYS A 72 -8.06 43.71 25.69
C LYS A 72 -8.21 43.47 24.17
N PRO A 73 -9.29 44.00 23.55
CA PRO A 73 -9.58 43.76 22.14
C PRO A 73 -8.50 44.34 21.23
N GLY A 74 -7.81 43.45 20.51
CA GLY A 74 -6.73 43.80 19.57
C GLY A 74 -5.31 43.78 20.17
N GLU A 75 -5.15 43.62 21.48
CA GLU A 75 -3.84 43.45 22.13
C GLU A 75 -3.54 42.00 22.54
N PHE A 76 -4.56 41.16 22.74
CA PHE A 76 -4.36 39.75 23.09
C PHE A 76 -3.81 38.95 21.89
N ASP A 77 -2.53 38.58 21.97
CA ASP A 77 -1.83 37.81 20.94
C ASP A 77 -1.97 36.29 21.17
N LEU A 78 -3.07 35.70 20.68
CA LEU A 78 -3.27 34.25 20.77
C LEU A 78 -2.18 33.45 20.02
N ALA A 79 -1.57 34.02 18.98
CA ALA A 79 -0.50 33.34 18.24
C ALA A 79 0.77 33.18 19.11
N GLY A 80 1.17 34.24 19.81
CA GLY A 80 2.24 34.20 20.79
C GLY A 80 1.92 33.29 21.98
N GLN A 81 0.67 33.30 22.46
CA GLN A 81 0.24 32.38 23.54
C GLN A 81 0.26 30.91 23.10
N MET A 82 -0.10 30.60 21.85
CA MET A 82 0.04 29.25 21.27
C MET A 82 1.50 28.81 21.16
N ALA A 83 2.37 29.70 20.65
CA ALA A 83 3.81 29.43 20.54
C ALA A 83 4.43 29.17 21.92
N GLU A 84 4.11 30.00 22.92
CA GLU A 84 4.63 29.83 24.28
C GLU A 84 4.02 28.62 25.00
N ALA A 85 2.74 28.29 24.79
CA ALA A 85 2.12 27.06 25.32
C ALA A 85 2.80 25.79 24.82
N ILE A 86 3.19 25.77 23.54
CA ILE A 86 3.93 24.67 22.93
C ILE A 86 5.38 24.67 23.40
N ARG A 87 6.07 25.82 23.41
CA ARG A 87 7.45 25.95 23.88
C ARG A 87 7.59 25.50 25.33
N VAL A 88 6.73 25.98 26.23
CA VAL A 88 6.72 25.54 27.64
C VAL A 88 6.35 24.06 27.77
N SER A 89 5.46 23.51 26.92
CA SER A 89 5.17 22.07 26.90
C SER A 89 6.32 21.20 26.35
N LEU A 90 7.24 21.79 25.59
CA LEU A 90 8.49 21.18 25.15
C LEU A 90 9.58 21.31 26.23
N ASP A 91 9.72 22.48 26.84
CA ASP A 91 10.79 22.87 27.79
C ASP A 91 10.57 22.37 29.24
N ASP A 92 9.34 22.26 29.76
CA ASP A 92 9.04 21.82 31.15
C ASP A 92 9.38 20.31 31.41
N TYR A 93 10.10 19.64 30.50
CA TYR A 93 10.33 18.19 30.49
C TYR A 93 11.80 17.72 30.41
N GLU A 94 12.77 18.58 30.72
CA GLU A 94 14.07 18.18 31.28
C GLU A 94 13.96 18.29 32.83
N ASP A 95 14.22 17.30 33.70
CA ASP A 95 14.85 15.97 33.60
C ASP A 95 14.34 15.07 34.80
N PRO A 96 15.13 14.17 35.43
CA PRO A 96 15.09 12.72 35.29
C PRO A 96 14.27 11.96 36.36
N GLU A 97 13.77 10.76 36.02
CA GLU A 97 13.90 9.49 36.79
C GLU A 97 13.02 8.35 36.22
N GLU A 98 11.90 8.68 35.57
CA GLU A 98 11.09 7.71 34.80
C GLU A 98 11.09 8.07 33.31
N GLY A 99 11.52 7.15 32.45
CA GLY A 99 11.55 7.38 30.99
C GLY A 99 10.15 7.41 30.38
N TRP A 100 9.61 8.60 30.14
CA TRP A 100 8.31 8.78 29.46
C TRP A 100 8.43 8.47 27.96
N ARG A 101 7.52 7.65 27.42
CA ARG A 101 7.51 7.32 25.98
C ARG A 101 7.11 8.54 25.13
N PRO A 102 7.79 8.81 23.98
CA PRO A 102 7.52 9.97 23.11
C PRO A 102 6.06 10.18 22.73
N ARG A 103 5.30 9.09 22.59
CA ARG A 103 3.87 9.09 22.24
C ARG A 103 3.01 9.97 23.16
N LYS A 104 3.23 9.95 24.48
CA LYS A 104 2.39 10.73 25.44
C LYS A 104 2.64 12.23 25.36
N ARG A 105 3.88 12.66 25.06
CA ARG A 105 4.26 14.06 24.85
C ARG A 105 3.58 14.59 23.58
N SER A 106 3.65 13.83 22.49
CA SER A 106 2.93 14.18 21.25
C SER A 106 1.40 14.24 21.45
N GLU A 107 0.79 13.27 22.12
CA GLU A 107 -0.67 13.26 22.39
C GLU A 107 -1.13 14.49 23.20
N ARG A 108 -0.31 15.01 24.13
CA ARG A 108 -0.60 16.25 24.87
C ARG A 108 -0.45 17.50 24.01
N LEU A 109 0.65 17.61 23.25
CA LEU A 109 0.88 18.75 22.34
C LEU A 109 -0.25 18.86 21.30
N LEU A 110 -0.71 17.72 20.76
CA LEU A 110 -1.86 17.63 19.86
C LEU A 110 -3.14 18.17 20.50
N ALA A 111 -3.43 17.83 21.76
CA ALA A 111 -4.63 18.30 22.46
C ALA A 111 -4.60 19.82 22.73
N ILE A 112 -3.43 20.39 23.03
CA ILE A 112 -3.25 21.85 23.18
C ILE A 112 -3.52 22.55 21.83
N PHE A 113 -2.90 22.04 20.77
CA PHE A 113 -3.06 22.57 19.42
C PHE A 113 -4.52 22.51 18.95
N ASP A 114 -5.19 21.34 19.07
CA ASP A 114 -6.59 21.13 18.65
C ASP A 114 -7.61 22.04 19.36
N VAL A 115 -7.30 22.55 20.56
CA VAL A 115 -8.17 23.48 21.30
C VAL A 115 -7.89 24.92 20.90
N MET A 116 -6.62 25.35 20.94
CA MET A 116 -6.27 26.75 20.63
C MET A 116 -6.46 27.08 19.15
N ALA A 117 -6.25 26.11 18.25
CA ALA A 117 -6.46 26.28 16.82
C ALA A 117 -7.92 26.60 16.46
N LYS A 118 -8.90 26.07 17.19
CA LYS A 118 -10.34 26.37 17.00
C LYS A 118 -10.73 27.78 17.44
N LEU A 119 -9.87 28.44 18.22
CA LEU A 119 -10.08 29.80 18.75
C LEU A 119 -9.28 30.84 17.96
N ALA A 120 -8.22 30.42 17.25
CA ALA A 120 -7.39 31.30 16.43
C ALA A 120 -8.17 31.85 15.23
N THR A 121 -8.09 33.17 15.01
CA THR A 121 -8.44 33.75 13.72
C THR A 121 -7.41 33.32 12.68
N PRO A 122 -7.75 33.34 11.38
CA PRO A 122 -6.82 32.96 10.33
C PRO A 122 -5.46 33.69 10.38
N LYS A 123 -5.47 34.98 10.77
CA LYS A 123 -4.25 35.80 10.87
C LYS A 123 -3.37 35.48 12.09
N GLU A 124 -3.96 34.97 13.17
CA GLU A 124 -3.20 34.48 14.33
C GLU A 124 -2.60 33.09 14.03
N MET A 125 -3.37 32.21 13.39
CA MET A 125 -2.89 30.88 12.99
C MET A 125 -1.72 30.97 12.00
N GLU A 126 -1.82 31.84 10.99
CA GLU A 126 -0.72 32.11 10.05
C GLU A 126 0.55 32.63 10.76
N ARG A 127 0.41 33.47 11.80
CA ARG A 127 1.55 33.93 12.60
C ARG A 127 2.17 32.82 13.45
N PHE A 128 1.34 31.99 14.09
CA PHE A 128 1.81 30.85 14.87
C PHE A 128 2.59 29.86 14.00
N LEU A 129 2.08 29.53 12.81
CA LEU A 129 2.71 28.56 11.90
C LEU A 129 4.00 29.08 11.23
N ASN A 130 4.25 30.39 11.28
CA ASN A 130 5.52 31.01 10.89
C ASN A 130 6.44 31.29 12.10
N SER A 131 6.16 30.72 13.28
CA SER A 131 7.01 30.86 14.48
C SER A 131 7.94 29.65 14.67
N ASP A 132 9.08 29.87 15.33
CA ASP A 132 10.06 28.81 15.60
C ASP A 132 9.47 27.63 16.40
N ALA A 133 8.48 27.89 17.27
CA ALA A 133 7.77 26.85 18.02
C ALA A 133 6.96 25.89 17.11
N ALA A 134 6.46 26.36 15.97
CA ALA A 134 5.81 25.51 14.97
C ALA A 134 6.83 24.69 14.17
N ALA A 135 8.03 25.23 13.92
CA ALA A 135 9.13 24.46 13.35
C ALA A 135 9.53 23.30 14.30
N SER A 136 9.70 23.57 15.60
CA SER A 136 10.05 22.53 16.59
C SER A 136 9.00 21.42 16.77
N LEU A 137 7.72 21.66 16.43
CA LEU A 137 6.72 20.58 16.38
C LEU A 137 6.95 19.60 15.23
N THR A 138 7.58 20.04 14.15
CA THR A 138 7.90 19.20 12.98
C THR A 138 8.92 18.13 13.38
N ASP A 139 9.99 18.54 14.06
CA ASP A 139 11.05 17.67 14.55
C ASP A 139 10.56 16.65 15.62
N GLU A 140 9.59 17.03 16.46
CA GLU A 140 9.06 16.20 17.56
C GLU A 140 8.01 15.16 17.12
N TRP A 141 7.27 15.43 16.03
CA TRP A 141 6.13 14.59 15.64
C TRP A 141 6.48 13.55 14.58
N GLY A 142 7.25 13.90 13.56
CA GLY A 142 7.56 13.05 12.42
C GLY A 142 6.33 12.70 11.55
N ASP A 143 6.61 12.08 10.41
CA ASP A 143 5.64 11.82 9.33
C ASP A 143 4.31 11.23 9.80
N ASP A 144 4.35 10.12 10.54
CA ASP A 144 3.15 9.35 10.91
C ASP A 144 2.15 10.13 11.78
N LYS A 145 2.65 11.00 12.66
CA LYS A 145 1.77 11.77 13.56
C LYS A 145 1.20 13.00 12.85
N LEU A 146 1.97 13.61 11.95
CA LEU A 146 1.49 14.69 11.09
C LEU A 146 0.47 14.16 10.07
N ASN A 147 0.69 12.96 9.52
CA ASN A 147 -0.27 12.20 8.72
C ASN A 147 -1.59 11.97 9.49
N ALA A 148 -1.52 11.51 10.75
CA ALA A 148 -2.71 11.30 11.58
C ALA A 148 -3.47 12.60 11.90
N LEU A 149 -2.76 13.74 11.99
CA LEU A 149 -3.34 15.07 12.14
C LEU A 149 -4.12 15.47 10.87
N LEU A 150 -3.49 15.31 9.70
CA LEU A 150 -4.10 15.60 8.39
C LEU A 150 -5.32 14.71 8.10
N GLN A 151 -5.26 13.41 8.42
CA GLN A 151 -6.37 12.47 8.26
C GLN A 151 -7.59 12.83 9.12
N ARG A 152 -7.40 13.30 10.35
CA ARG A 152 -8.52 13.78 11.20
C ARG A 152 -9.23 15.00 10.62
N TYR A 153 -8.56 15.72 9.73
CA TYR A 153 -9.04 16.92 9.07
C TYR A 153 -9.44 16.68 7.59
N GLY A 154 -9.91 15.46 7.29
CA GLY A 154 -10.99 15.19 6.33
C GLY A 154 -10.77 15.63 4.89
N SER A 155 -11.01 16.90 4.58
CA SER A 155 -10.92 17.46 3.22
C SER A 155 -9.51 17.43 2.63
N LEU A 156 -8.49 17.31 3.49
CA LEU A 156 -7.10 17.24 3.05
C LEU A 156 -6.58 15.82 2.84
N GLY A 157 -7.24 14.79 3.38
CA GLY A 157 -6.87 13.39 3.12
C GLY A 157 -6.87 13.08 1.62
N ASP A 158 -7.91 13.49 0.89
CA ASP A 158 -8.05 13.20 -0.54
C ASP A 158 -7.07 14.00 -1.43
N SER A 159 -6.71 15.22 -1.03
CA SER A 159 -5.64 15.98 -1.70
C SER A 159 -4.25 15.42 -1.38
N TYR A 160 -4.08 14.83 -0.19
CA TYR A 160 -2.83 14.25 0.29
C TYR A 160 -2.58 12.87 -0.34
N HIS A 161 -3.62 12.05 -0.49
CA HIS A 161 -3.52 10.75 -1.15
C HIS A 161 -3.11 10.81 -2.63
N ARG A 162 -3.16 12.00 -3.24
CA ARG A 162 -2.70 12.23 -4.62
C ARG A 162 -1.19 12.47 -4.74
N GLU A 163 -0.53 12.90 -3.66
CA GLU A 163 0.94 13.03 -3.60
C GLU A 163 1.55 11.94 -2.70
N LYS A 164 2.28 10.98 -3.27
CA LYS A 164 3.15 10.10 -2.48
C LYS A 164 4.32 10.94 -1.93
N ASN A 165 4.44 11.01 -0.60
CA ASN A 165 5.54 11.62 0.15
C ASN A 165 5.81 13.12 -0.10
N PRO A 166 4.86 14.04 0.18
CA PRO A 166 5.16 15.46 0.31
C PRO A 166 6.12 15.70 1.48
N GLY A 167 7.19 16.48 1.31
CA GLY A 167 8.11 16.80 2.42
C GLY A 167 7.48 17.67 3.52
N ASP A 168 8.07 17.69 4.72
CA ASP A 168 7.49 18.28 5.94
C ASP A 168 6.97 19.72 5.79
N SER A 169 7.74 20.59 5.14
CA SER A 169 7.34 21.97 4.83
C SER A 169 6.02 22.05 4.05
N LYS A 170 5.78 21.08 3.17
CA LYS A 170 4.58 20.96 2.34
C LYS A 170 3.41 20.39 3.15
N LYS A 171 3.65 19.42 4.04
CA LYS A 171 2.67 18.91 5.01
C LYS A 171 2.19 19.99 5.97
N LEU A 172 3.11 20.82 6.47
CA LEU A 172 2.79 21.93 7.37
C LEU A 172 1.91 22.97 6.66
N LYS A 173 2.26 23.39 5.43
CA LYS A 173 1.43 24.27 4.58
C LYS A 173 0.04 23.71 4.31
N LEU A 174 -0.06 22.40 4.09
CA LEU A 174 -1.33 21.70 3.89
C LEU A 174 -2.19 21.74 5.18
N LEU A 175 -1.59 21.56 6.36
CA LEU A 175 -2.28 21.73 7.65
C LEU A 175 -2.70 23.20 7.87
N THR A 176 -1.85 24.17 7.50
CA THR A 176 -2.17 25.61 7.52
C THR A 176 -3.49 25.87 6.79
N ARG A 177 -3.63 25.40 5.55
CA ARG A 177 -4.84 25.61 4.71
C ARG A 177 -6.13 25.18 5.42
N TYR A 178 -6.13 24.01 6.05
CA TYR A 178 -7.30 23.50 6.77
C TYR A 178 -7.71 24.39 7.95
N VAL A 179 -6.75 24.70 8.83
CA VAL A 179 -7.05 25.40 10.09
C VAL A 179 -7.46 26.85 9.84
N LEU A 180 -7.00 27.44 8.73
CA LEU A 180 -7.50 28.73 8.24
C LEU A 180 -8.95 28.69 7.71
N GLY A 181 -9.54 27.50 7.56
CA GLY A 181 -10.90 27.27 7.09
C GLY A 181 -11.08 27.34 5.58
N LYS A 182 -10.01 27.13 4.79
CA LYS A 182 -9.99 27.46 3.36
C LYS A 182 -9.69 26.24 2.49
N THR A 183 -10.54 26.00 1.49
CA THR A 183 -10.26 25.06 0.42
C THR A 183 -9.18 25.60 -0.51
N VAL A 184 -8.55 24.71 -1.28
CA VAL A 184 -7.44 25.04 -2.20
C VAL A 184 -7.79 26.19 -3.14
N ASP A 185 -9.05 26.27 -3.55
CA ASP A 185 -9.58 27.28 -4.49
C ASP A 185 -9.50 28.74 -3.96
N GLU A 186 -9.52 28.97 -2.64
CA GLU A 186 -9.52 30.33 -2.08
C GLU A 186 -8.12 30.98 -1.99
N GLU A 187 -7.03 30.19 -2.11
CA GLU A 187 -5.67 30.69 -1.93
C GLU A 187 -5.01 31.16 -3.24
N GLU A 188 -5.32 30.56 -4.39
CA GLU A 188 -4.89 31.14 -5.69
C GLU A 188 -5.53 32.53 -5.91
N ASP A 189 -6.82 32.65 -5.59
CA ASP A 189 -7.58 33.90 -5.65
C ASP A 189 -7.03 35.00 -4.70
N ARG A 190 -6.37 34.61 -3.60
CA ARG A 190 -5.77 35.53 -2.62
C ARG A 190 -4.27 35.77 -2.76
N VAL A 191 -3.48 34.83 -3.28
CA VAL A 191 -2.06 35.09 -3.60
C VAL A 191 -1.96 36.14 -4.70
N ALA A 192 -2.90 36.12 -5.67
CA ALA A 192 -3.11 37.19 -6.63
C ALA A 192 -3.37 38.56 -5.95
N GLN A 193 -4.23 38.61 -4.93
CA GLN A 193 -4.51 39.85 -4.18
C GLN A 193 -3.36 40.28 -3.26
N TYR A 194 -2.59 39.34 -2.70
CA TYR A 194 -1.52 39.64 -1.74
C TYR A 194 -0.25 40.18 -2.42
N ALA A 195 0.04 39.74 -3.65
CA ALA A 195 1.10 40.32 -4.49
C ALA A 195 0.88 41.83 -4.75
N LEU A 196 -0.38 42.28 -4.76
CA LEU A 196 -0.78 43.67 -5.01
C LEU A 196 -0.80 44.57 -3.77
N GLY A 197 -0.79 43.99 -2.57
CA GLY A 197 -0.79 44.76 -1.31
C GLY A 197 0.49 45.56 -1.05
N ARG A 198 1.55 45.38 -1.86
CA ARG A 198 2.88 45.97 -1.64
C ARG A 198 3.29 47.07 -2.62
N THR A 199 2.48 47.41 -3.61
CA THR A 199 2.77 48.43 -4.63
C THR A 199 1.88 49.67 -4.56
N VAL A 200 1.43 50.04 -3.35
CA VAL A 200 0.73 51.32 -3.09
C VAL A 200 1.58 52.21 -2.18
N ASN A 201 2.64 52.75 -2.75
CA ASN A 201 3.36 53.92 -2.27
C ASN A 201 4.13 54.54 -3.44
N GLU A 202 3.44 55.28 -4.32
CA GLU A 202 3.93 56.46 -5.07
C GLU A 202 2.91 56.96 -6.10
N GLY A 203 2.49 58.24 -5.98
CA GLY A 203 1.95 59.07 -7.07
C GLY A 203 0.53 58.83 -7.60
N GLU A 204 -0.33 59.85 -7.52
CA GLU A 204 -1.73 59.89 -8.02
C GLU A 204 -1.92 59.73 -9.56
N GLY A 205 -0.87 59.41 -10.31
CA GLY A 205 -0.95 59.05 -11.74
C GLY A 205 -0.98 57.54 -12.01
N GLY A 206 -0.36 56.72 -11.15
CA GLY A 206 -0.16 55.29 -11.41
C GLY A 206 -1.31 54.38 -10.96
N ALA A 207 -2.08 54.81 -9.94
CA ALA A 207 -3.10 53.98 -9.29
C ALA A 207 -4.19 53.46 -10.24
N VAL A 208 -4.52 54.20 -11.30
CA VAL A 208 -5.54 53.79 -12.30
C VAL A 208 -4.98 52.71 -13.25
N GLN A 209 -3.70 52.78 -13.62
CA GLN A 209 -3.06 51.72 -14.43
C GLN A 209 -2.86 50.45 -13.61
N VAL A 210 -2.36 50.57 -12.38
CA VAL A 210 -2.15 49.41 -11.48
C VAL A 210 -3.48 48.71 -11.17
N ALA A 211 -4.58 49.44 -10.98
CA ALA A 211 -5.90 48.85 -10.77
C ALA A 211 -6.48 48.16 -12.03
N GLU A 212 -6.20 48.67 -13.23
CA GLU A 212 -6.63 48.04 -14.49
C GLU A 212 -5.76 46.82 -14.86
N GLU A 213 -4.45 46.85 -14.59
CA GLU A 213 -3.58 45.67 -14.70
C GLU A 213 -3.93 44.60 -13.67
N THR A 214 -4.28 45.00 -12.43
CA THR A 214 -4.87 44.12 -11.40
C THR A 214 -6.12 43.42 -11.91
N ARG A 215 -7.08 44.19 -12.45
CA ARG A 215 -8.34 43.66 -12.96
C ARG A 215 -8.12 42.65 -14.08
N ARG A 216 -7.22 42.95 -15.03
CA ARG A 216 -6.83 42.02 -16.09
C ARG A 216 -6.10 40.78 -15.58
N GLY A 217 -5.28 40.92 -14.54
CA GLY A 217 -4.60 39.80 -13.89
C GLY A 217 -5.61 38.84 -13.24
N MET A 218 -6.59 39.37 -12.51
CA MET A 218 -7.68 38.57 -11.94
C MET A 218 -8.55 37.92 -13.03
N GLU A 219 -8.92 38.66 -14.08
CA GLU A 219 -9.64 38.09 -15.23
C GLU A 219 -8.86 36.94 -15.89
N THR A 220 -7.54 37.09 -16.07
CA THR A 220 -6.67 36.04 -16.62
C THR A 220 -6.59 34.79 -15.72
N ILE A 221 -6.53 34.96 -14.40
CA ILE A 221 -6.49 33.83 -13.45
C ILE A 221 -7.85 33.12 -13.42
N GLN A 222 -8.95 33.87 -13.37
CA GLN A 222 -10.29 33.31 -13.38
C GLN A 222 -10.61 32.59 -14.70
N ASP A 223 -10.16 33.13 -15.84
CA ASP A 223 -10.23 32.48 -17.15
C ASP A 223 -9.38 31.20 -17.17
N ASN A 224 -8.18 31.20 -16.59
CA ASN A 224 -7.34 30.00 -16.48
C ASN A 224 -7.98 28.90 -15.61
N ILE A 225 -8.57 29.24 -14.47
CA ILE A 225 -9.29 28.29 -13.59
C ILE A 225 -10.52 27.73 -14.31
N ALA A 226 -11.30 28.59 -14.99
CA ALA A 226 -12.46 28.17 -15.78
C ALA A 226 -12.03 27.26 -16.95
N HIS A 227 -10.93 27.58 -17.63
CA HIS A 227 -10.34 26.77 -18.68
C HIS A 227 -9.89 25.39 -18.15
N GLN A 228 -9.12 25.33 -17.06
CA GLN A 228 -8.69 24.07 -16.44
C GLN A 228 -9.87 23.22 -15.92
N LYS A 229 -10.96 23.86 -15.46
CA LYS A 229 -12.16 23.14 -15.04
C LYS A 229 -12.89 22.55 -16.24
N ALA A 230 -13.10 23.35 -17.29
CA ALA A 230 -13.70 22.89 -18.55
C ALA A 230 -12.86 21.77 -19.21
N GLU A 231 -11.53 21.87 -19.13
CA GLU A 231 -10.60 20.84 -19.59
C GLU A 231 -10.77 19.52 -18.83
N ARG A 232 -10.85 19.55 -17.50
CA ARG A 232 -11.12 18.36 -16.68
C ARG A 232 -12.51 17.76 -16.90
N GLU A 233 -13.53 18.60 -17.05
CA GLU A 233 -14.89 18.13 -17.39
C GLU A 233 -14.92 17.46 -18.78
N ARG A 234 -14.14 17.98 -19.73
CA ARG A 234 -13.96 17.42 -21.08
C ARG A 234 -13.19 16.11 -21.08
N GLU A 235 -12.08 16.04 -20.37
CA GLU A 235 -11.28 14.81 -20.18
C GLU A 235 -12.11 13.71 -19.49
N GLY A 236 -12.92 14.07 -18.48
CA GLY A 236 -13.84 13.15 -17.82
C GLY A 236 -14.89 12.57 -18.79
N ALA A 237 -15.54 13.43 -19.58
CA ALA A 237 -16.54 13.01 -20.58
C ALA A 237 -15.94 12.18 -21.73
N PHE A 238 -14.67 12.41 -22.07
CA PHE A 238 -13.91 11.57 -23.00
C PHE A 238 -13.63 10.18 -22.40
N ASN A 239 -13.13 10.14 -21.17
CA ASN A 239 -12.80 8.89 -20.49
C ASN A 239 -14.03 7.99 -20.27
N GLU A 240 -15.18 8.55 -19.89
CA GLU A 240 -16.45 7.81 -19.76
C GLU A 240 -16.90 7.15 -21.08
N GLN A 241 -16.64 7.81 -22.23
CA GLN A 241 -16.93 7.22 -23.54
C GLN A 241 -15.90 6.14 -23.93
N LEU A 242 -14.62 6.37 -23.63
CA LEU A 242 -13.54 5.40 -23.85
C LEU A 242 -13.72 4.13 -23.00
N ASP A 243 -14.28 4.24 -21.79
CA ASP A 243 -14.65 3.10 -20.93
C ASP A 243 -15.64 2.16 -21.63
N GLY A 244 -16.54 2.69 -22.46
CA GLY A 244 -17.45 1.90 -23.28
C GLY A 244 -16.72 1.04 -24.32
N PHE A 245 -15.67 1.55 -24.95
CA PHE A 245 -14.81 0.78 -25.87
C PHE A 245 -13.98 -0.26 -25.11
N VAL A 246 -13.42 0.10 -23.95
CA VAL A 246 -12.68 -0.83 -23.07
C VAL A 246 -13.57 -2.00 -22.65
N ALA A 247 -14.80 -1.73 -22.20
CA ALA A 247 -15.78 -2.77 -21.84
C ALA A 247 -16.18 -3.66 -23.03
N ALA A 248 -16.26 -3.10 -24.24
CA ALA A 248 -16.50 -3.86 -25.46
C ALA A 248 -15.32 -4.80 -25.79
N ILE A 249 -14.07 -4.34 -25.63
CA ILE A 249 -12.87 -5.19 -25.78
C ILE A 249 -12.87 -6.34 -24.76
N PHE A 250 -13.25 -6.11 -23.51
CA PHE A 250 -13.40 -7.21 -22.53
C PHE A 250 -14.51 -8.22 -22.89
N SER A 251 -15.46 -7.83 -23.74
CA SER A 251 -16.60 -8.67 -24.14
C SER A 251 -16.35 -9.47 -25.43
N ASP A 252 -15.68 -8.89 -26.42
CA ASP A 252 -15.32 -9.52 -27.70
C ASP A 252 -13.96 -8.98 -28.19
N PRO A 253 -12.84 -9.44 -27.60
CA PRO A 253 -11.55 -8.76 -27.71
C PRO A 253 -11.00 -8.71 -29.13
N ASN A 254 -10.95 -9.84 -29.84
CA ASN A 254 -10.40 -9.89 -31.20
C ASN A 254 -11.18 -9.02 -32.18
N LYS A 255 -12.51 -8.98 -32.03
CA LYS A 255 -13.36 -8.18 -32.92
C LYS A 255 -13.25 -6.70 -32.58
N CYS A 256 -13.51 -6.31 -31.33
CA CYS A 256 -13.55 -4.91 -30.94
C CYS A 256 -12.17 -4.24 -31.04
N PHE A 257 -11.10 -4.92 -30.59
CA PHE A 257 -9.75 -4.40 -30.76
C PHE A 257 -9.29 -4.44 -32.22
N GLY A 258 -9.65 -5.48 -32.98
CA GLY A 258 -9.37 -5.56 -34.41
C GLY A 258 -10.03 -4.43 -35.22
N GLU A 259 -11.26 -4.05 -34.89
CA GLU A 259 -11.94 -2.89 -35.49
C GLU A 259 -11.22 -1.57 -35.16
N ILE A 260 -10.74 -1.37 -33.93
CA ILE A 260 -9.97 -0.18 -33.52
C ILE A 260 -8.60 -0.13 -34.22
N VAL A 261 -7.85 -1.24 -34.23
CA VAL A 261 -6.55 -1.33 -34.91
C VAL A 261 -6.67 -1.16 -36.43
N SER A 262 -7.78 -1.62 -37.04
CA SER A 262 -8.03 -1.44 -38.48
C SER A 262 -8.21 0.02 -38.90
N LYS A 263 -8.47 0.92 -37.95
CA LYS A 263 -8.57 2.37 -38.11
C LYS A 263 -7.41 3.13 -37.47
N GLU A 264 -6.29 2.45 -37.20
CA GLU A 264 -5.10 3.06 -36.57
C GLU A 264 -5.41 3.77 -35.23
N PHE A 265 -6.35 3.22 -34.45
CA PHE A 265 -6.87 3.78 -33.20
C PHE A 265 -7.77 5.03 -33.33
N GLU A 266 -8.19 5.41 -34.54
CA GLU A 266 -9.25 6.42 -34.73
C GLU A 266 -10.61 5.87 -34.25
N ILE A 267 -11.09 6.41 -33.12
CA ILE A 267 -12.42 6.12 -32.55
C ILE A 267 -13.37 7.31 -32.74
N ASP A 268 -14.67 7.03 -32.87
CA ASP A 268 -15.74 8.03 -33.04
C ASP A 268 -16.14 8.64 -31.69
N VAL A 269 -15.17 9.31 -31.04
CA VAL A 269 -15.30 9.99 -29.74
C VAL A 269 -14.71 11.40 -29.89
N PRO A 270 -15.39 12.46 -29.40
CA PRO A 270 -14.83 13.81 -29.39
C PRO A 270 -13.48 13.84 -28.65
N ASP A 271 -12.50 14.55 -29.19
CA ASP A 271 -11.13 14.68 -28.63
C ASP A 271 -10.27 13.40 -28.64
N ALA A 272 -10.66 12.37 -29.40
CA ALA A 272 -9.83 11.18 -29.60
C ALA A 272 -8.47 11.46 -30.27
N ASP A 273 -8.37 12.51 -31.09
CA ASP A 273 -7.10 12.99 -31.66
C ASP A 273 -6.19 13.57 -30.57
N ARG A 274 -6.77 14.38 -29.67
CA ARG A 274 -6.09 15.03 -28.55
C ARG A 274 -5.61 14.06 -27.48
N TYR A 275 -6.39 13.02 -27.19
CA TYR A 275 -6.07 12.00 -26.19
C TYR A 275 -5.70 10.65 -26.84
N SER A 276 -5.09 10.69 -28.03
CA SER A 276 -4.78 9.50 -28.85
C SER A 276 -3.86 8.48 -28.14
N GLU A 277 -2.92 8.94 -27.31
CA GLU A 277 -2.15 8.08 -26.42
C GLU A 277 -3.02 7.29 -25.43
N ASN A 278 -4.05 7.93 -24.85
CA ASN A 278 -4.97 7.29 -23.90
C ASN A 278 -5.83 6.25 -24.62
N VAL A 279 -6.23 6.50 -25.88
CA VAL A 279 -6.91 5.49 -26.70
C VAL A 279 -6.01 4.29 -26.93
N LYS A 280 -4.76 4.51 -27.38
CA LYS A 280 -3.77 3.44 -27.59
C LYS A 280 -3.54 2.64 -26.31
N SER A 281 -3.20 3.31 -25.21
CA SER A 281 -2.79 2.67 -23.96
C SER A 281 -3.91 1.84 -23.34
N ARG A 282 -5.12 2.42 -23.21
CA ARG A 282 -6.25 1.77 -22.56
C ARG A 282 -6.83 0.65 -23.41
N CYS A 283 -6.92 0.80 -24.73
CA CYS A 283 -7.42 -0.26 -25.61
C CYS A 283 -6.43 -1.44 -25.71
N ALA A 284 -5.12 -1.18 -25.79
CA ALA A 284 -4.11 -2.23 -25.85
C ALA A 284 -3.98 -2.99 -24.52
N ASP A 285 -3.97 -2.29 -23.38
CA ASP A 285 -4.00 -2.92 -22.04
C ASP A 285 -5.28 -3.75 -21.84
N ALA A 286 -6.45 -3.23 -22.24
CA ALA A 286 -7.70 -3.99 -22.20
C ALA A 286 -7.64 -5.26 -23.04
N TYR A 287 -7.09 -5.22 -24.25
CA TYR A 287 -6.92 -6.39 -25.11
C TYR A 287 -5.96 -7.43 -24.50
N LEU A 288 -4.81 -7.00 -24.00
CA LEU A 288 -3.81 -7.89 -23.39
C LEU A 288 -4.33 -8.54 -22.10
N LYS A 289 -5.13 -7.82 -21.30
CA LYS A 289 -5.84 -8.36 -20.13
C LYS A 289 -6.95 -9.33 -20.53
N ALA A 290 -7.80 -8.96 -21.49
CA ALA A 290 -8.92 -9.80 -21.94
C ALA A 290 -8.44 -11.11 -22.59
N THR A 291 -7.37 -11.06 -23.39
CA THR A 291 -6.78 -12.22 -24.07
C THR A 291 -5.59 -12.82 -23.32
N ALA A 292 -5.48 -12.56 -22.00
CA ALA A 292 -4.30 -12.96 -21.24
C ALA A 292 -4.02 -14.46 -21.33
N ILE A 293 -5.02 -15.33 -21.15
CA ILE A 293 -4.82 -16.78 -21.09
C ILE A 293 -5.25 -17.51 -22.38
N GLU A 294 -6.33 -17.06 -23.01
CA GLU A 294 -6.93 -17.74 -24.17
C GLU A 294 -7.41 -16.72 -25.20
N GLY A 295 -7.64 -17.20 -26.42
CA GLY A 295 -8.34 -16.47 -27.46
C GLY A 295 -7.57 -15.34 -28.14
N SER A 296 -6.33 -15.03 -27.75
CA SER A 296 -5.53 -13.97 -28.40
C SER A 296 -5.25 -14.28 -29.86
N ASP A 297 -5.61 -13.37 -30.78
CA ASP A 297 -5.05 -13.36 -32.12
C ASP A 297 -3.60 -12.86 -32.07
N PRO A 298 -2.61 -13.60 -32.64
CA PRO A 298 -1.21 -13.20 -32.57
C PRO A 298 -0.88 -11.86 -33.24
N GLN A 299 -1.55 -11.50 -34.35
CA GLN A 299 -1.29 -10.23 -35.03
C GLN A 299 -1.84 -9.06 -34.23
N LEU A 300 -3.00 -9.23 -33.59
CA LEU A 300 -3.55 -8.25 -32.67
C LEU A 300 -2.74 -8.14 -31.38
N HIS A 301 -2.17 -9.24 -30.88
CA HIS A 301 -1.25 -9.24 -29.75
C HIS A 301 0.00 -8.39 -30.04
N ASP A 302 0.69 -8.66 -31.15
CA ASP A 302 1.86 -7.88 -31.57
C ASP A 302 1.52 -6.39 -31.75
N ARG A 303 0.31 -6.08 -32.24
CA ARG A 303 -0.18 -4.69 -32.38
C ARG A 303 -0.48 -4.02 -31.04
N ALA A 304 -0.99 -4.74 -30.05
CA ALA A 304 -1.22 -4.21 -28.71
C ALA A 304 0.11 -3.92 -27.99
N VAL A 305 1.06 -4.87 -28.06
CA VAL A 305 2.41 -4.68 -27.50
C VAL A 305 3.14 -3.51 -28.17
N LEU A 306 3.06 -3.40 -29.51
CA LEU A 306 3.62 -2.26 -30.24
C LEU A 306 2.98 -0.92 -29.81
N ALA A 307 1.66 -0.85 -29.69
CA ALA A 307 0.97 0.37 -29.27
C ALA A 307 1.37 0.82 -27.85
N LEU A 308 1.54 -0.11 -26.90
CA LEU A 308 2.07 0.20 -25.57
C LEU A 308 3.55 0.60 -25.61
N SER A 309 4.36 -0.04 -26.45
CA SER A 309 5.77 0.29 -26.65
C SER A 309 5.95 1.70 -27.21
N GLU A 310 5.15 2.10 -28.20
CA GLU A 310 5.14 3.47 -28.76
C GLU A 310 4.89 4.51 -27.66
N VAL A 311 3.78 4.38 -26.92
CA VAL A 311 3.42 5.33 -25.84
C VAL A 311 4.48 5.33 -24.72
N PHE A 312 5.04 4.16 -24.38
CA PHE A 312 6.10 4.06 -23.38
C PHE A 312 7.38 4.81 -23.79
N HIS A 313 7.87 4.62 -25.01
CA HIS A 313 9.06 5.30 -25.51
C HIS A 313 8.84 6.81 -25.71
N GLU A 314 7.63 7.24 -26.06
CA GLU A 314 7.23 8.65 -26.12
C GLU A 314 7.31 9.30 -24.73
N LYS A 315 6.73 8.67 -23.69
CA LYS A 315 6.80 9.17 -22.29
C LYS A 315 8.18 9.10 -21.66
N LEU A 316 9.05 8.19 -22.10
CA LEU A 316 10.47 8.20 -21.74
C LEU A 316 11.21 9.37 -22.41
N ALA A 317 10.90 9.67 -23.66
CA ALA A 317 11.51 10.78 -24.40
C ALA A 317 11.05 12.17 -23.92
N GLU A 318 9.81 12.31 -23.43
CA GLU A 318 9.34 13.52 -22.73
C GLU A 318 10.11 13.75 -21.42
N ARG A 319 10.15 12.74 -20.53
CA ARG A 319 10.85 12.81 -19.24
C ARG A 319 12.35 13.14 -19.36
N SER A 320 12.98 12.80 -20.49
CA SER A 320 14.39 13.15 -20.77
C SER A 320 14.65 14.64 -21.04
N LYS A 321 13.59 15.43 -21.27
CA LYS A 321 13.66 16.86 -21.65
C LYS A 321 13.25 17.82 -20.55
N GLU A 322 12.43 17.38 -19.59
CA GLU A 322 11.91 18.22 -18.50
C GLU A 322 12.64 17.96 -17.18
N GLU A 323 12.95 19.02 -16.44
CA GLU A 323 13.72 18.94 -15.19
C GLU A 323 12.90 18.31 -14.03
N ARG A 324 12.94 16.97 -13.93
CA ARG A 324 12.65 16.16 -12.72
C ARG A 324 11.32 16.35 -11.97
N GLY A 325 10.36 17.13 -12.48
CA GLY A 325 9.04 17.17 -11.89
C GLY A 325 8.01 17.78 -12.82
N ASP A 326 7.08 16.95 -13.29
CA ASP A 326 5.69 17.35 -13.54
C ASP A 326 4.76 16.12 -13.59
N GLU A 327 3.47 16.35 -13.30
CA GLU A 327 2.46 15.30 -13.01
C GLU A 327 2.12 14.38 -14.20
N VAL A 328 2.48 14.78 -15.42
CA VAL A 328 2.03 14.17 -16.69
C VAL A 328 2.39 12.69 -16.83
N TRP A 329 3.48 12.25 -16.20
CA TRP A 329 3.98 10.87 -16.28
C TRP A 329 2.97 9.81 -15.77
N TRP A 330 2.05 10.21 -14.88
CA TRP A 330 1.15 9.28 -14.19
C TRP A 330 -0.12 8.89 -14.95
N GLN A 331 -0.49 9.58 -16.03
CA GLN A 331 -1.78 9.30 -16.69
C GLN A 331 -1.80 7.97 -17.46
N ASN A 332 -0.76 7.70 -18.27
CA ASN A 332 -0.69 6.49 -19.12
C ASN A 332 0.09 5.33 -18.49
N TYR A 333 0.99 5.60 -17.54
CA TYR A 333 1.81 4.58 -16.90
C TYR A 333 1.03 3.42 -16.22
N PRO A 334 -0.14 3.62 -15.58
CA PRO A 334 -0.93 2.52 -14.99
C PRO A 334 -1.38 1.44 -16.00
N TYR A 335 -1.58 1.80 -17.27
CA TYR A 335 -1.96 0.86 -18.34
C TYR A 335 -0.72 0.14 -18.92
N ILE A 336 0.45 0.80 -18.87
CA ILE A 336 1.71 0.25 -19.36
C ILE A 336 2.35 -0.69 -18.33
N ARG A 337 2.38 -0.33 -17.04
CA ARG A 337 3.21 -0.98 -15.99
C ARG A 337 3.03 -2.50 -15.90
N HIS A 338 1.79 -2.98 -16.04
CA HIS A 338 1.47 -4.42 -15.95
C HIS A 338 1.97 -5.21 -17.17
N ASN A 339 2.17 -4.53 -18.30
CA ASN A 339 2.58 -5.08 -19.59
C ASN A 339 4.06 -4.80 -19.91
N LEU A 340 4.84 -4.22 -18.99
CA LEU A 340 6.24 -3.84 -19.20
C LEU A 340 7.11 -5.01 -19.68
N ALA A 341 6.86 -6.24 -19.25
CA ALA A 341 7.59 -7.42 -19.71
C ALA A 341 7.20 -7.92 -21.11
N ALA A 342 6.07 -7.47 -21.67
CA ALA A 342 5.79 -7.69 -23.08
C ALA A 342 6.58 -6.71 -23.97
N ILE A 343 6.89 -5.51 -23.45
CA ILE A 343 7.67 -4.47 -24.13
C ILE A 343 9.18 -4.72 -23.96
N VAL A 344 9.60 -5.13 -22.76
CA VAL A 344 10.99 -5.31 -22.33
C VAL A 344 11.15 -6.75 -21.80
N PRO A 345 11.42 -7.73 -22.68
CA PRO A 345 11.17 -9.16 -22.41
C PRO A 345 12.24 -9.88 -21.57
N ASP A 346 13.37 -9.24 -21.26
CA ASP A 346 14.48 -9.81 -20.51
C ASP A 346 15.33 -8.73 -19.80
N ILE A 347 16.24 -9.19 -18.93
CA ILE A 347 17.12 -8.33 -18.13
C ILE A 347 18.03 -7.51 -19.04
N GLU A 348 18.57 -8.13 -20.09
CA GLU A 348 19.47 -7.52 -21.05
C GLU A 348 18.79 -6.36 -21.82
N SER A 349 17.52 -6.52 -22.19
CA SER A 349 16.69 -5.47 -22.79
C SER A 349 16.40 -4.34 -21.79
N TYR A 350 16.21 -4.65 -20.51
CA TYR A 350 16.04 -3.64 -19.46
C TYR A 350 17.33 -2.85 -19.21
N GLU A 351 18.49 -3.51 -19.16
CA GLU A 351 19.80 -2.86 -19.06
C GLU A 351 20.09 -1.95 -20.26
N GLU A 352 19.68 -2.35 -21.47
CA GLU A 352 19.78 -1.52 -22.67
C GLU A 352 18.80 -0.33 -22.64
N LEU A 353 17.56 -0.52 -22.15
CA LEU A 353 16.62 0.59 -21.95
C LEU A 353 17.18 1.63 -20.98
N VAL A 354 17.70 1.19 -19.83
CA VAL A 354 18.32 2.08 -18.82
C VAL A 354 19.51 2.85 -19.43
N ARG A 355 20.33 2.17 -20.24
CA ARG A 355 21.46 2.78 -20.97
C ARG A 355 21.02 3.82 -22.01
N GLN A 356 19.86 3.63 -22.65
CA GLN A 356 19.31 4.57 -23.63
C GLN A 356 18.70 5.83 -22.98
N TYR A 357 18.24 5.73 -21.73
CA TYR A 357 17.59 6.83 -21.00
C TYR A 357 18.28 7.08 -19.63
N PRO A 358 19.44 7.76 -19.61
CA PRO A 358 20.13 8.13 -18.38
C PRO A 358 19.21 8.91 -17.43
N GLY A 359 19.13 8.48 -16.17
CA GLY A 359 18.18 8.99 -15.18
C GLY A 359 16.98 8.05 -14.89
N LEU A 360 16.83 6.95 -15.62
CA LEU A 360 15.98 5.83 -15.19
C LEU A 360 16.59 5.04 -14.02
N GLU A 361 17.91 5.07 -13.86
CA GLU A 361 18.66 4.38 -12.79
C GLU A 361 18.22 4.81 -11.37
N GLU A 362 17.68 6.03 -11.22
CA GLU A 362 17.22 6.61 -9.95
C GLU A 362 15.72 6.36 -9.67
N ASN A 363 15.03 5.56 -10.49
CA ASN A 363 13.62 5.24 -10.32
C ASN A 363 13.42 3.74 -10.04
N ASP A 364 13.50 3.38 -8.76
CA ASP A 364 13.27 2.01 -8.27
C ASP A 364 11.84 1.50 -8.55
N GLU A 365 10.84 2.40 -8.63
CA GLU A 365 9.43 2.03 -8.89
C GLU A 365 9.27 1.42 -10.30
N MET A 366 9.93 1.99 -11.32
CA MET A 366 9.90 1.43 -12.67
C MET A 366 10.61 0.07 -12.76
N TYR A 367 11.71 -0.11 -12.02
CA TYR A 367 12.40 -1.41 -11.96
C TYR A 367 11.53 -2.48 -11.29
N GLU A 368 10.92 -2.16 -10.15
CA GLU A 368 10.07 -3.11 -9.43
C GLU A 368 8.76 -3.42 -10.18
N ASP A 369 8.19 -2.46 -10.91
CA ASP A 369 7.03 -2.72 -11.77
C ASP A 369 7.39 -3.58 -13.00
N TRP A 370 8.52 -3.33 -13.66
CA TRP A 370 9.03 -4.21 -14.71
C TRP A 370 9.31 -5.63 -14.17
N LYS A 371 9.98 -5.74 -13.02
CA LYS A 371 10.29 -7.01 -12.35
C LYS A 371 9.03 -7.78 -11.96
N LYS A 372 7.98 -7.11 -11.46
CA LYS A 372 6.66 -7.72 -11.22
C LYS A 372 6.05 -8.24 -12.51
N SER A 373 5.97 -7.41 -13.56
CA SER A 373 5.42 -7.79 -14.87
C SER A 373 6.19 -8.98 -15.48
N PHE A 374 7.51 -9.02 -15.34
CA PHE A 374 8.37 -10.10 -15.83
C PHE A 374 8.15 -11.40 -15.06
N ILE A 375 8.03 -11.32 -13.73
CA ILE A 375 7.66 -12.47 -12.90
C ILE A 375 6.27 -13.01 -13.28
N GLU A 376 5.28 -12.14 -13.46
CA GLU A 376 3.92 -12.54 -13.85
C GLU A 376 3.92 -13.20 -15.25
N LEU A 377 4.64 -12.63 -16.23
CA LEU A 377 4.80 -13.23 -17.56
C LEU A 377 5.44 -14.62 -17.48
N ARG A 378 6.54 -14.78 -16.74
CA ARG A 378 7.25 -16.07 -16.60
C ARG A 378 6.45 -17.13 -15.83
N LEU A 379 5.71 -16.73 -14.79
CA LEU A 379 4.81 -17.63 -14.05
C LEU A 379 3.68 -18.11 -14.96
N LYS A 380 3.08 -17.21 -15.74
CA LYS A 380 2.05 -17.51 -16.73
C LYS A 380 2.56 -18.47 -17.82
N GLU A 381 3.68 -18.17 -18.46
CA GLU A 381 4.32 -19.06 -19.45
C GLU A 381 4.56 -20.46 -18.89
N SER A 382 5.07 -20.54 -17.65
CA SER A 382 5.34 -21.81 -16.98
C SER A 382 4.06 -22.58 -16.63
N ALA A 383 3.01 -21.88 -16.19
CA ALA A 383 1.75 -22.51 -15.81
C ALA A 383 0.98 -23.06 -17.02
N LEU A 384 1.00 -22.33 -18.15
CA LEU A 384 0.40 -22.77 -19.42
C LEU A 384 1.10 -24.00 -20.04
N GLN A 385 2.32 -24.34 -19.60
CA GLN A 385 3.00 -25.58 -19.99
C GLN A 385 2.57 -26.79 -19.15
N GLU A 386 2.02 -26.57 -17.95
CA GLU A 386 1.70 -27.62 -16.97
C GLU A 386 0.20 -27.96 -16.92
N VAL A 387 -0.67 -27.00 -17.26
CA VAL A 387 -2.14 -27.12 -17.19
C VAL A 387 -2.78 -26.60 -18.47
N ASP A 388 -3.71 -27.37 -19.03
CA ASP A 388 -4.55 -26.96 -20.17
C ASP A 388 -5.53 -25.85 -19.74
N PRO A 389 -5.51 -24.66 -20.37
CA PRO A 389 -6.39 -23.54 -19.99
C PRO A 389 -7.89 -23.85 -19.96
N SER A 390 -8.36 -24.81 -20.77
CA SER A 390 -9.78 -25.16 -20.86
C SER A 390 -10.40 -25.61 -19.53
N VAL A 391 -9.59 -26.11 -18.58
CA VAL A 391 -10.07 -26.47 -17.22
C VAL A 391 -10.54 -25.26 -16.42
N LEU A 392 -10.04 -24.06 -16.74
CA LEU A 392 -10.47 -22.81 -16.12
C LEU A 392 -11.92 -22.46 -16.51
N GLY A 393 -12.35 -22.84 -17.71
CA GLY A 393 -13.75 -22.74 -18.13
C GLY A 393 -14.66 -23.60 -17.25
N LEU A 394 -14.31 -24.88 -17.10
CA LEU A 394 -15.05 -25.84 -16.26
C LEU A 394 -15.15 -25.40 -14.79
N LEU A 395 -14.05 -24.91 -14.21
CA LEU A 395 -14.06 -24.38 -12.84
C LEU A 395 -14.98 -23.16 -12.71
N ARG A 396 -14.97 -22.24 -13.66
CA ARG A 396 -15.84 -21.06 -13.67
C ARG A 396 -17.32 -21.42 -13.85
N GLU A 397 -17.63 -22.39 -14.71
CA GLU A 397 -19.00 -22.92 -14.87
C GLU A 397 -19.52 -23.59 -13.59
N ALA A 398 -18.62 -24.10 -12.76
CA ALA A 398 -18.93 -24.63 -11.43
C ALA A 398 -18.86 -23.58 -10.29
N ASP A 399 -18.88 -22.29 -10.60
CA ASP A 399 -18.74 -21.14 -9.68
C ASP A 399 -17.43 -21.07 -8.86
N VAL A 400 -16.38 -21.81 -9.24
CA VAL A 400 -15.08 -21.75 -8.56
C VAL A 400 -14.32 -20.50 -9.03
N SER A 401 -14.05 -19.59 -8.09
CA SER A 401 -13.46 -18.27 -8.36
C SER A 401 -12.00 -18.14 -7.94
N CYS A 402 -11.51 -19.00 -7.05
CA CYS A 402 -10.09 -19.17 -6.73
C CYS A 402 -9.84 -20.55 -6.11
N LEU A 403 -8.62 -21.03 -6.21
CA LEU A 403 -8.12 -22.20 -5.49
C LEU A 403 -6.85 -21.74 -4.77
N ASP A 404 -6.86 -21.81 -3.44
CA ASP A 404 -5.66 -21.58 -2.63
C ASP A 404 -5.06 -22.95 -2.31
N ILE A 405 -3.87 -23.25 -2.87
CA ILE A 405 -3.25 -24.55 -2.79
C ILE A 405 -1.94 -24.49 -1.99
N GLU A 406 -2.00 -24.97 -0.74
CA GLU A 406 -0.83 -25.14 0.10
C GLU A 406 -0.18 -26.51 -0.20
N VAL A 407 1.05 -26.48 -0.69
CA VAL A 407 1.96 -27.65 -0.81
C VAL A 407 3.13 -27.47 0.16
N GLU A 408 3.76 -28.57 0.60
CA GLU A 408 4.97 -28.49 1.44
C GLU A 408 6.08 -27.63 0.80
N GLN A 409 7.03 -27.21 1.63
CA GLN A 409 8.08 -26.25 1.31
C GLN A 409 8.76 -26.49 -0.06
N MET A 410 8.45 -25.58 -0.99
CA MET A 410 9.08 -25.46 -2.29
C MET A 410 10.52 -24.94 -2.19
N TYR A 411 11.33 -25.25 -3.21
CA TYR A 411 12.71 -24.78 -3.31
C TYR A 411 13.21 -24.73 -4.75
N VAL A 412 14.29 -23.97 -4.95
CA VAL A 412 15.11 -23.98 -6.18
C VAL A 412 16.42 -24.72 -5.90
N LYS A 413 16.84 -25.58 -6.85
CA LYS A 413 18.07 -26.38 -6.75
C LYS A 413 19.28 -25.67 -7.34
N TYR A 414 20.40 -25.79 -6.64
CA TYR A 414 21.70 -25.29 -7.07
C TYR A 414 22.80 -26.34 -6.86
N ALA A 415 23.70 -26.45 -7.84
CA ALA A 415 24.90 -27.31 -7.76
C ALA A 415 26.13 -26.55 -7.23
N SER A 416 26.04 -25.23 -7.05
CA SER A 416 27.12 -24.42 -6.51
C SER A 416 26.60 -23.22 -5.70
N ARG A 417 27.43 -22.72 -4.78
CA ARG A 417 27.18 -21.44 -4.08
C ARG A 417 27.20 -20.26 -5.04
N THR A 418 28.07 -20.29 -6.06
CA THR A 418 28.23 -19.21 -7.04
C THR A 418 26.93 -18.94 -7.80
N ASP A 419 26.27 -20.00 -8.27
CA ASP A 419 24.99 -19.88 -9.00
C ASP A 419 23.89 -19.34 -8.07
N LEU A 420 23.81 -19.86 -6.84
CA LEU A 420 22.87 -19.40 -5.82
C LEU A 420 23.08 -17.91 -5.50
N TYR A 421 24.32 -17.48 -5.30
CA TYR A 421 24.64 -16.10 -4.98
C TYR A 421 24.43 -15.15 -6.17
N SER A 422 24.64 -15.61 -7.41
CA SER A 422 24.32 -14.82 -8.60
C SER A 422 22.83 -14.54 -8.69
N ASP A 423 22.00 -15.56 -8.51
CA ASP A 423 20.53 -15.45 -8.55
C ASP A 423 19.96 -14.61 -7.41
N LEU A 424 20.47 -14.79 -6.19
CA LEU A 424 20.08 -13.96 -5.04
C LEU A 424 20.40 -12.48 -5.28
N LYS A 425 21.58 -12.16 -5.84
CA LYS A 425 21.94 -10.78 -6.21
C LYS A 425 20.97 -10.23 -7.26
N LYS A 426 20.72 -10.98 -8.34
CA LYS A 426 19.79 -10.57 -9.39
C LYS A 426 18.39 -10.26 -8.85
N TYR A 427 17.86 -11.09 -7.95
CA TYR A 427 16.49 -10.92 -7.43
C TYR A 427 16.36 -9.83 -6.37
N PHE A 428 17.27 -9.79 -5.38
CA PHE A 428 17.14 -8.91 -4.21
C PHE A 428 17.83 -7.53 -4.39
N ILE A 429 18.84 -7.42 -5.26
CA ILE A 429 19.59 -6.16 -5.51
C ILE A 429 19.23 -5.56 -6.89
N GLY A 430 18.98 -6.41 -7.89
CA GLY A 430 18.74 -5.96 -9.27
C GLY A 430 20.01 -5.62 -10.06
N PRO A 431 19.87 -5.23 -11.34
CA PRO A 431 21.00 -5.07 -12.27
C PRO A 431 21.84 -3.81 -12.00
N ASN A 432 21.23 -2.75 -11.45
CA ASN A 432 21.87 -1.43 -11.37
C ASN A 432 22.86 -1.27 -10.20
N ASN A 433 23.06 -2.29 -9.34
CA ASN A 433 23.88 -2.21 -8.12
C ASN A 433 23.56 -0.99 -7.22
N GLY A 434 22.30 -0.54 -7.22
CA GLY A 434 21.89 0.71 -6.59
C GLY A 434 22.10 0.72 -5.08
N GLU A 435 23.20 1.33 -4.62
CA GLU A 435 23.36 1.83 -3.25
C GLU A 435 22.44 3.06 -2.99
N SER A 436 21.64 3.44 -4.00
CA SER A 436 20.71 4.56 -4.04
C SER A 436 19.34 4.31 -3.41
N SER A 437 19.13 3.17 -2.72
CA SER A 437 18.05 3.09 -1.73
C SER A 437 18.38 4.10 -0.62
N VAL A 438 17.85 5.33 -0.79
CA VAL A 438 18.18 6.47 0.08
C VAL A 438 18.00 6.03 1.51
N ASN A 439 19.04 6.20 2.33
CA ASN A 439 19.06 5.68 3.69
C ASN A 439 18.29 6.59 4.66
N ILE A 440 17.03 6.83 4.31
CA ILE A 440 16.02 7.38 5.22
C ILE A 440 15.88 6.31 6.32
N TRP A 441 15.99 6.72 7.59
CA TRP A 441 15.88 5.86 8.79
C TRP A 441 17.05 4.92 9.15
N GLY A 442 18.15 4.86 8.40
CA GLY A 442 19.34 4.08 8.81
C GLY A 442 19.22 2.56 8.60
N CYS A 443 18.35 2.14 7.69
CA CYS A 443 18.18 0.75 7.27
C CYS A 443 19.46 0.19 6.60
N ARG A 444 19.62 -1.14 6.64
CA ARG A 444 20.72 -1.83 5.92
C ARG A 444 20.34 -2.00 4.45
N SER A 445 21.29 -1.78 3.54
CA SER A 445 21.05 -1.97 2.10
C SER A 445 20.80 -3.45 1.78
N ASN A 446 20.04 -3.73 0.71
CA ASN A 446 19.82 -5.09 0.19
C ASN A 446 21.15 -5.86 -0.01
N SER A 447 22.22 -5.16 -0.43
CA SER A 447 23.55 -5.73 -0.61
C SER A 447 24.19 -6.16 0.72
N ASN A 448 24.14 -5.31 1.75
CA ASN A 448 24.69 -5.61 3.06
C ASN A 448 23.92 -6.77 3.73
N ILE A 449 22.59 -6.77 3.64
CA ILE A 449 21.74 -7.86 4.16
C ILE A 449 22.11 -9.18 3.48
N LEU A 450 22.17 -9.22 2.14
CA LEU A 450 22.52 -10.43 1.40
C LEU A 450 23.93 -10.93 1.75
N GLN A 451 24.89 -10.02 1.90
CA GLN A 451 26.28 -10.35 2.21
C GLN A 451 26.45 -10.89 3.63
N GLU A 452 26.03 -10.12 4.64
CA GLU A 452 26.31 -10.35 6.06
C GLU A 452 25.38 -11.38 6.71
N ASP A 453 24.11 -11.48 6.27
CA ASP A 453 23.11 -12.35 6.90
C ASP A 453 22.95 -13.70 6.18
N ILE A 454 23.30 -13.77 4.89
CA ILE A 454 23.10 -14.97 4.06
C ILE A 454 24.43 -15.52 3.53
N ILE A 455 25.20 -14.75 2.74
CA ILE A 455 26.40 -15.25 2.05
C ILE A 455 27.50 -15.64 3.05
N GLU A 456 27.89 -14.75 3.97
CA GLU A 456 28.96 -15.01 4.93
C GLU A 456 28.61 -16.09 5.96
N PRO A 457 27.40 -16.13 6.55
CA PRO A 457 27.02 -17.20 7.47
C PRO A 457 26.86 -18.55 6.76
N LEU A 458 26.33 -18.60 5.52
CA LEU A 458 26.29 -19.84 4.74
C LEU A 458 27.70 -20.34 4.39
N ASN A 459 28.62 -19.44 4.04
CA ASN A 459 30.01 -19.82 3.78
C ASN A 459 30.64 -20.49 5.01
N ARG A 460 30.52 -19.87 6.19
CA ARG A 460 31.00 -20.45 7.45
C ARG A 460 30.32 -21.78 7.79
N PHE A 461 29.00 -21.87 7.61
CA PHE A 461 28.24 -23.11 7.84
C PHE A 461 28.74 -24.29 6.98
N VAL A 462 29.12 -24.03 5.73
CA VAL A 462 29.70 -25.04 4.83
C VAL A 462 31.16 -25.34 5.18
N GLU A 463 31.99 -24.33 5.43
CA GLU A 463 33.45 -24.45 5.53
C GLU A 463 33.95 -24.85 6.92
N GLU A 464 33.31 -24.37 7.99
CA GLU A 464 33.61 -24.75 9.38
C GLU A 464 32.91 -26.07 9.78
N GLY A 465 31.93 -26.49 8.98
CA GLY A 465 31.19 -27.73 9.20
C GLY A 465 32.05 -28.99 9.00
N SER A 466 32.08 -29.88 9.99
CA SER A 466 32.59 -31.25 9.78
C SER A 466 31.51 -32.13 9.13
N TRP A 467 31.54 -32.26 7.80
CA TRP A 467 30.50 -32.94 7.01
C TRP A 467 30.86 -34.37 6.56
N GLN A 468 29.94 -35.32 6.73
CA GLN A 468 30.01 -36.65 6.11
C GLN A 468 29.40 -36.67 4.69
N PRO A 469 29.85 -37.56 3.78
CA PRO A 469 29.16 -37.77 2.50
C PRO A 469 27.71 -38.23 2.72
N GLY A 470 26.78 -37.70 1.93
CA GLY A 470 25.33 -37.93 2.09
C GLY A 470 24.68 -37.15 3.25
N GLU A 471 25.45 -36.36 4.01
CA GLU A 471 24.90 -35.58 5.11
C GLU A 471 24.11 -34.36 4.60
N HIS A 472 22.90 -34.19 5.14
CA HIS A 472 22.00 -33.08 4.90
C HIS A 472 21.86 -32.23 6.17
N ARG A 473 22.07 -30.91 6.07
CA ARG A 473 21.79 -29.97 7.16
C ARG A 473 21.10 -28.71 6.62
N ARG A 474 20.23 -28.12 7.42
CA ARG A 474 19.54 -26.87 7.11
C ARG A 474 20.31 -25.68 7.65
N PHE A 475 20.59 -24.70 6.79
CA PHE A 475 20.98 -23.36 7.18
C PHE A 475 19.73 -22.47 7.28
N ILE A 476 19.65 -21.70 8.36
CA ILE A 476 18.61 -20.71 8.63
C ILE A 476 19.36 -19.40 8.93
N PRO A 477 19.18 -18.33 8.14
CA PRO A 477 19.73 -17.01 8.45
C PRO A 477 19.02 -16.41 9.67
N ARG A 478 19.69 -15.50 10.39
CA ARG A 478 19.16 -14.89 11.62
C ARG A 478 17.77 -14.27 11.47
N SER A 479 17.47 -13.74 10.28
CA SER A 479 16.15 -13.22 9.90
C SER A 479 14.99 -14.17 10.19
N ALA A 480 15.20 -15.47 10.01
CA ALA A 480 14.19 -16.50 10.19
C ALA A 480 14.19 -17.12 11.60
N GLU A 481 15.12 -16.74 12.49
CA GLU A 481 15.12 -17.15 13.90
C GLU A 481 14.18 -16.28 14.76
N TYR A 482 13.91 -15.03 14.34
CA TYR A 482 13.06 -14.07 15.06
C TYR A 482 12.04 -13.40 14.13
N PRO A 483 10.91 -14.07 13.78
CA PRO A 483 9.86 -13.48 12.93
C PRO A 483 9.20 -12.24 13.54
N ASP A 484 9.34 -12.01 14.86
CA ASP A 484 8.85 -10.82 15.57
C ASP A 484 9.85 -9.64 15.54
N ALA A 485 10.97 -9.76 14.81
CA ALA A 485 11.94 -8.69 14.56
C ALA A 485 11.94 -8.13 13.11
N PRO A 486 10.80 -7.93 12.42
CA PRO A 486 10.77 -7.51 11.01
C PRO A 486 11.26 -6.08 10.76
N TYR A 487 11.51 -5.30 11.82
CA TYR A 487 12.01 -3.93 11.72
C TYR A 487 13.36 -3.81 10.99
N GLU A 488 14.20 -4.85 10.95
CA GLU A 488 15.49 -4.81 10.26
C GLU A 488 15.40 -4.94 8.73
N TYR A 489 14.27 -5.42 8.20
CA TYR A 489 14.04 -5.65 6.75
C TYR A 489 12.83 -4.92 6.18
N ARG A 490 12.11 -4.16 7.01
CA ARG A 490 11.04 -3.26 6.55
C ARG A 490 11.62 -2.29 5.52
N GLU A 491 10.89 -2.05 4.42
CA GLU A 491 11.33 -1.21 3.29
C GLU A 491 12.51 -1.79 2.49
N THR A 492 12.77 -3.11 2.58
CA THR A 492 13.81 -3.81 1.80
C THR A 492 13.23 -4.91 0.92
N SER A 493 13.99 -5.38 -0.08
CA SER A 493 13.60 -6.53 -0.91
C SER A 493 13.47 -7.84 -0.12
N PHE A 494 13.96 -7.86 1.13
CA PHE A 494 13.89 -9.00 2.06
C PHE A 494 12.69 -8.94 3.02
N GLU A 495 11.82 -7.94 2.91
CA GLU A 495 10.59 -7.86 3.72
C GLU A 495 9.76 -9.16 3.58
N ASP A 496 9.26 -9.67 4.71
CA ASP A 496 8.59 -10.96 4.89
C ASP A 496 9.30 -12.23 4.32
N SER A 497 10.53 -12.10 3.83
CA SER A 497 11.27 -13.17 3.14
C SER A 497 12.00 -14.10 4.12
N ALA A 498 11.24 -14.91 4.85
CA ALA A 498 11.81 -15.97 5.69
C ALA A 498 12.49 -17.05 4.82
N ILE A 499 13.82 -16.99 4.75
CA ILE A 499 14.70 -17.83 3.92
C ILE A 499 15.14 -19.08 4.67
N THR A 500 15.30 -20.19 3.95
CA THR A 500 16.00 -21.40 4.42
C THR A 500 16.84 -21.99 3.29
N ILE A 501 18.01 -22.55 3.62
CA ILE A 501 18.91 -23.17 2.63
C ILE A 501 19.28 -24.56 3.12
N ASP A 502 18.69 -25.58 2.55
CA ASP A 502 19.08 -26.96 2.82
C ASP A 502 20.35 -27.31 2.02
N VAL A 503 21.35 -27.85 2.71
CA VAL A 503 22.68 -28.14 2.14
C VAL A 503 22.96 -29.63 2.27
N THR A 504 23.32 -30.28 1.16
CA THR A 504 23.63 -31.71 1.11
C THR A 504 25.03 -31.95 0.54
N LYS A 505 25.90 -32.61 1.30
CA LYS A 505 27.21 -33.03 0.82
C LYS A 505 27.09 -34.29 -0.04
N GLN A 506 27.55 -34.21 -1.28
CA GLN A 506 27.52 -35.30 -2.26
C GLN A 506 28.66 -36.31 -2.02
N GLU A 507 28.55 -37.49 -2.62
CA GLU A 507 29.56 -38.56 -2.52
C GLU A 507 30.91 -38.17 -3.16
N ASP A 508 30.89 -37.34 -4.20
CA ASP A 508 32.08 -36.79 -4.86
C ASP A 508 32.77 -35.66 -4.06
N GLY A 509 32.22 -35.30 -2.90
CA GLY A 509 32.71 -34.23 -2.04
C GLY A 509 32.22 -32.83 -2.39
N THR A 510 31.41 -32.68 -3.44
CA THR A 510 30.72 -31.42 -3.76
C THR A 510 29.53 -31.18 -2.83
N PHE A 511 28.87 -30.03 -2.98
CA PHE A 511 27.69 -29.66 -2.20
C PHE A 511 26.55 -29.25 -3.12
N ALA A 512 25.35 -29.77 -2.86
CA ALA A 512 24.12 -29.30 -3.47
C ALA A 512 23.35 -28.43 -2.48
N TYR A 513 22.66 -27.42 -2.99
CA TYR A 513 21.91 -26.44 -2.21
C TYR A 513 20.45 -26.42 -2.67
N ALA A 514 19.56 -26.26 -1.70
CA ALA A 514 18.12 -26.20 -1.87
C ALA A 514 17.60 -24.94 -1.19
N PHE A 515 17.38 -23.90 -2.00
CA PHE A 515 16.97 -22.57 -1.54
C PHE A 515 15.45 -22.47 -1.48
N GLY A 516 14.89 -22.19 -0.31
CA GLY A 516 13.46 -21.94 -0.11
C GLY A 516 13.19 -20.60 0.56
N ILE A 517 12.12 -19.94 0.15
CA ILE A 517 11.54 -18.75 0.80
C ILE A 517 10.11 -19.11 1.21
N ARG A 518 9.64 -18.58 2.34
CA ARG A 518 8.25 -18.72 2.79
C ARG A 518 7.26 -18.11 1.77
N GLY A 519 6.07 -18.71 1.66
CA GLY A 519 4.97 -18.21 0.84
C GLY A 519 5.10 -18.54 -0.65
N ASP A 520 4.38 -17.77 -1.48
CA ASP A 520 4.43 -17.82 -2.95
C ASP A 520 5.75 -17.25 -3.52
N VAL A 521 6.48 -16.47 -2.71
CA VAL A 521 7.73 -15.77 -3.05
C VAL A 521 8.76 -16.67 -3.72
N ILE A 522 8.88 -17.94 -3.32
CA ILE A 522 9.81 -18.89 -3.94
C ILE A 522 9.47 -19.22 -5.41
N SER A 523 8.19 -19.22 -5.78
CA SER A 523 7.76 -19.39 -7.18
C SER A 523 8.08 -18.13 -7.99
N ARG A 524 7.89 -16.93 -7.39
CA ARG A 524 8.25 -15.64 -7.98
C ARG A 524 9.75 -15.50 -8.23
N PHE A 525 10.56 -15.89 -7.24
CA PHE A 525 12.02 -15.99 -7.35
C PHE A 525 12.43 -16.94 -8.48
N ALA A 526 11.89 -18.17 -8.48
CA ALA A 526 12.21 -19.19 -9.48
C ALA A 526 11.88 -18.74 -10.92
N ALA A 527 10.73 -18.08 -11.11
CA ALA A 527 10.31 -17.50 -12.39
C ALA A 527 11.25 -16.37 -12.84
N PHE A 528 11.66 -15.47 -11.94
CA PHE A 528 12.61 -14.39 -12.25
C PHE A 528 13.97 -14.91 -12.69
N VAL A 529 14.50 -15.93 -12.02
CA VAL A 529 15.85 -16.49 -12.31
C VAL A 529 15.83 -17.61 -13.37
N GLY A 530 14.67 -17.92 -13.94
CA GLY A 530 14.52 -18.93 -14.99
C GLY A 530 14.85 -20.35 -14.53
N LYS A 531 14.54 -20.72 -13.27
CA LYS A 531 14.82 -22.05 -12.71
C LYS A 531 13.55 -22.80 -12.31
N PRO A 532 13.53 -24.14 -12.42
CA PRO A 532 12.38 -24.94 -12.01
C PRO A 532 12.25 -25.00 -10.48
N VAL A 533 11.03 -24.86 -10.00
CA VAL A 533 10.66 -25.17 -8.60
C VAL A 533 10.61 -26.68 -8.41
N GLY A 534 11.12 -27.16 -7.27
CA GLY A 534 10.99 -28.52 -6.78
C GLY A 534 10.35 -28.60 -5.40
N LEU A 535 10.09 -29.83 -4.93
CA LEU A 535 9.61 -30.14 -3.57
C LEU A 535 10.61 -30.99 -2.79
N LEU A 536 10.98 -30.53 -1.59
CA LEU A 536 12.18 -30.98 -0.86
C LEU A 536 12.08 -32.45 -0.44
N LYS A 537 10.85 -32.91 -0.26
CA LYS A 537 10.42 -34.30 -0.18
C LYS A 537 9.21 -34.48 -1.11
N PRO A 538 8.81 -35.70 -1.47
CA PRO A 538 7.48 -35.94 -2.03
C PRO A 538 6.45 -35.42 -1.05
N THR A 539 5.59 -34.50 -1.49
CA THR A 539 4.59 -33.86 -0.64
C THR A 539 3.64 -34.93 -0.10
N ALA A 540 3.53 -35.06 1.22
CA ALA A 540 2.56 -35.97 1.81
C ALA A 540 1.12 -35.54 1.48
N GLN A 541 0.92 -34.22 1.28
CA GLN A 541 -0.38 -33.63 0.99
C GLN A 541 -0.30 -32.25 0.28
N ALA A 542 -1.39 -31.90 -0.42
CA ALA A 542 -1.78 -30.53 -0.72
C ALA A 542 -3.10 -30.22 -0.01
N TYR A 543 -3.25 -29.04 0.56
CA TYR A 543 -4.55 -28.48 0.94
C TYR A 543 -5.06 -27.61 -0.21
N VAL A 544 -6.35 -27.71 -0.53
CA VAL A 544 -6.99 -26.98 -1.62
C VAL A 544 -8.24 -26.33 -1.04
N ARG A 545 -8.18 -25.03 -0.81
CA ARG A 545 -9.35 -24.24 -0.38
C ARG A 545 -10.05 -23.66 -1.60
N ILE A 546 -11.33 -23.97 -1.72
CA ILE A 546 -12.17 -23.53 -2.84
C ILE A 546 -12.82 -22.18 -2.48
N ASP A 547 -12.44 -21.14 -3.20
CA ASP A 547 -13.14 -19.86 -3.16
C ASP A 547 -14.26 -19.87 -4.20
N ILE A 548 -15.44 -19.48 -3.74
CA ILE A 548 -16.70 -19.36 -4.49
C ILE A 548 -17.33 -17.97 -4.23
N THR A 549 -16.58 -17.06 -3.59
CA THR A 549 -17.11 -15.77 -3.10
C THR A 549 -16.96 -14.61 -4.08
N SER A 550 -16.24 -14.79 -5.20
CA SER A 550 -15.95 -13.72 -6.16
C SER A 550 -16.38 -14.03 -7.60
N ARG A 551 -17.68 -13.89 -7.84
CA ARG A 551 -18.27 -13.31 -9.06
C ARG A 551 -19.76 -13.15 -8.85
N ASN A 552 -20.26 -11.90 -8.75
CA ASN A 552 -21.65 -11.43 -8.94
C ASN A 552 -22.88 -12.27 -8.46
N ASN A 553 -22.70 -13.37 -7.73
CA ASN A 553 -23.76 -14.25 -7.22
C ASN A 553 -24.30 -13.80 -5.86
N LYS A 554 -23.75 -12.72 -5.27
CA LYS A 554 -24.33 -12.09 -4.09
C LYS A 554 -25.72 -11.58 -4.44
N ALA A 555 -26.74 -12.16 -3.82
CA ALA A 555 -28.09 -11.66 -3.98
C ALA A 555 -28.17 -10.17 -3.61
N THR A 556 -28.95 -9.42 -4.39
CA THR A 556 -29.19 -8.00 -4.10
C THR A 556 -29.83 -7.85 -2.72
N ALA A 557 -29.69 -6.69 -2.09
CA ALA A 557 -30.30 -6.43 -0.78
C ALA A 557 -31.83 -6.71 -0.78
N GLU A 558 -32.50 -6.42 -1.90
CA GLU A 558 -33.92 -6.75 -2.11
C GLU A 558 -34.18 -8.27 -2.19
N GLN A 559 -33.33 -9.04 -2.89
CA GLN A 559 -33.44 -10.50 -2.95
C GLN A 559 -33.22 -11.15 -1.58
N LEU A 560 -32.23 -10.67 -0.81
CA LEU A 560 -31.97 -11.15 0.56
C LEU A 560 -33.14 -10.83 1.50
N GLU A 561 -33.68 -9.61 1.44
CA GLU A 561 -34.83 -9.22 2.24
C GLU A 561 -36.06 -10.07 1.90
N ASN A 562 -36.36 -10.26 0.61
CA ASN A 562 -37.47 -11.11 0.18
C ASN A 562 -37.31 -12.58 0.63
N GLN A 563 -36.09 -13.14 0.56
CA GLN A 563 -35.80 -14.49 1.08
C GLN A 563 -35.98 -14.57 2.60
N TYR A 564 -35.48 -13.57 3.34
CA TYR A 564 -35.62 -13.51 4.80
C TYR A 564 -37.09 -13.40 5.23
N GLN A 565 -37.86 -12.51 4.60
CA GLN A 565 -39.27 -12.31 4.92
C GLN A 565 -40.11 -13.56 4.66
N ALA A 566 -39.79 -14.35 3.63
CA ALA A 566 -40.45 -15.62 3.36
C ALA A 566 -40.10 -16.70 4.40
N ILE A 567 -38.83 -16.83 4.78
CA ILE A 567 -38.35 -17.98 5.57
C ILE A 567 -38.48 -17.77 7.09
N LYS A 568 -38.30 -16.54 7.60
CA LYS A 568 -38.15 -16.25 9.04
C LYS A 568 -39.31 -16.75 9.93
N ASP A 569 -40.53 -16.78 9.39
CA ASP A 569 -41.76 -17.14 10.10
C ASP A 569 -42.21 -18.58 9.75
N GLU A 570 -41.73 -19.15 8.64
CA GLU A 570 -42.07 -20.50 8.17
C GLU A 570 -41.10 -21.58 8.69
N ARG A 571 -39.82 -21.25 8.89
CA ARG A 571 -38.76 -22.19 9.29
C ARG A 571 -37.87 -21.57 10.38
N HIS A 572 -37.66 -22.31 11.47
CA HIS A 572 -36.65 -21.94 12.47
C HIS A 572 -35.24 -21.93 11.85
N PRO A 573 -34.33 -21.03 12.28
CA PRO A 573 -32.96 -21.03 11.80
C PRO A 573 -32.26 -22.34 12.16
N ASP A 574 -31.50 -22.87 11.21
CA ASP A 574 -30.77 -24.13 11.35
C ASP A 574 -29.59 -23.98 12.33
N ILE A 575 -28.97 -22.79 12.34
CA ILE A 575 -27.94 -22.41 13.30
C ILE A 575 -28.31 -21.06 13.92
N THR A 576 -28.17 -20.96 15.25
CA THR A 576 -28.19 -19.69 15.98
C THR A 576 -26.89 -19.54 16.76
N SER A 577 -26.23 -18.40 16.62
CA SER A 577 -24.96 -18.08 17.29
C SER A 577 -25.05 -16.72 17.98
N GLU A 578 -24.51 -16.60 19.18
CA GLU A 578 -24.52 -15.36 19.96
C GLU A 578 -23.08 -14.84 20.12
N LEU A 579 -22.84 -13.60 19.68
CA LEU A 579 -21.52 -12.96 19.75
C LEU A 579 -21.67 -11.51 20.24
N GLY A 580 -21.34 -11.28 21.51
CA GLY A 580 -21.46 -9.96 22.15
C GLY A 580 -22.91 -9.50 22.25
N THR A 581 -23.26 -8.39 21.58
CA THR A 581 -24.63 -7.86 21.55
C THR A 581 -25.40 -8.26 20.29
N LYS A 582 -24.92 -9.23 19.53
CA LYS A 582 -25.52 -9.67 18.27
C LYS A 582 -25.89 -11.15 18.32
N THR A 583 -27.09 -11.46 17.86
CA THR A 583 -27.55 -12.82 17.56
C THR A 583 -27.53 -13.02 16.06
N TYR A 584 -26.80 -14.02 15.61
CA TYR A 584 -26.72 -14.44 14.22
C TYR A 584 -27.64 -15.65 14.03
N ARG A 585 -28.51 -15.58 13.02
CA ARG A 585 -29.40 -16.68 12.63
C ARG A 585 -29.11 -17.07 11.20
N TYR A 586 -28.88 -18.35 10.97
CA TYR A 586 -28.54 -18.90 9.66
C TYR A 586 -29.63 -19.85 9.19
N TRP A 587 -29.95 -19.78 7.89
CA TRP A 587 -30.81 -20.75 7.23
C TRP A 587 -30.08 -21.35 6.03
N ASP A 588 -30.05 -22.67 5.97
CA ASP A 588 -29.45 -23.41 4.85
C ASP A 588 -30.39 -23.36 3.65
N LEU A 589 -29.88 -22.87 2.53
CA LEU A 589 -30.56 -22.73 1.25
C LEU A 589 -29.93 -23.65 0.20
N PRO A 590 -30.73 -24.16 -0.77
CA PRO A 590 -30.19 -24.86 -1.92
C PRO A 590 -29.20 -23.97 -2.69
N TYR A 591 -28.08 -24.57 -3.09
CA TYR A 591 -27.13 -23.99 -4.04
C TYR A 591 -27.21 -24.76 -5.36
N SER A 592 -27.07 -24.06 -6.49
CA SER A 592 -27.24 -24.65 -7.83
C SER A 592 -25.93 -24.95 -8.56
N GLY A 593 -24.80 -24.40 -8.11
CA GLY A 593 -23.48 -24.71 -8.66
C GLY A 593 -22.95 -26.05 -8.16
N THR A 594 -21.92 -26.58 -8.82
CA THR A 594 -21.25 -27.84 -8.46
C THR A 594 -19.74 -27.70 -8.19
N PRO A 595 -19.31 -26.71 -7.37
CA PRO A 595 -17.89 -26.41 -7.16
C PRO A 595 -17.14 -27.60 -6.55
N ASN A 596 -17.77 -28.39 -5.69
CA ASN A 596 -17.11 -29.48 -4.98
C ASN A 596 -16.89 -30.67 -5.92
N HIS A 597 -17.92 -31.10 -6.65
CA HIS A 597 -17.80 -32.22 -7.58
C HIS A 597 -16.82 -31.90 -8.71
N THR A 598 -16.93 -30.72 -9.34
CA THR A 598 -16.04 -30.31 -10.44
C THR A 598 -14.59 -30.18 -9.98
N THR A 599 -14.34 -29.57 -8.81
CA THR A 599 -12.97 -29.46 -8.27
C THR A 599 -12.42 -30.84 -7.90
N ALA A 600 -13.20 -31.72 -7.26
CA ALA A 600 -12.73 -33.06 -6.90
C ALA A 600 -12.35 -33.89 -8.13
N HIS A 601 -13.14 -33.83 -9.21
CA HIS A 601 -12.79 -34.47 -10.49
C HIS A 601 -11.47 -33.92 -11.05
N LEU A 602 -11.33 -32.59 -11.14
CA LEU A 602 -10.11 -31.96 -11.64
C LEU A 602 -8.87 -32.31 -10.79
N LEU A 603 -9.02 -32.37 -9.46
CA LEU A 603 -7.95 -32.79 -8.56
C LEU A 603 -7.56 -34.26 -8.76
N GLN A 604 -8.51 -35.17 -9.02
CA GLN A 604 -8.18 -36.56 -9.37
C GLN A 604 -7.41 -36.65 -10.71
N ASP A 605 -7.82 -35.88 -11.72
CA ASP A 605 -7.15 -35.88 -13.02
C ASP A 605 -5.72 -35.31 -12.96
N LEU A 606 -5.52 -34.23 -12.18
CA LEU A 606 -4.20 -33.59 -12.01
C LEU A 606 -3.27 -34.34 -11.05
N ALA A 607 -3.79 -34.89 -9.96
CA ALA A 607 -3.01 -35.62 -8.95
C ALA A 607 -2.98 -37.15 -9.18
N GLY A 608 -3.71 -37.66 -10.17
CA GLY A 608 -3.73 -39.06 -10.57
C GLY A 608 -4.49 -39.99 -9.62
N LEU A 609 -4.87 -41.16 -10.15
CA LEU A 609 -5.71 -42.16 -9.48
C LEU A 609 -5.12 -42.77 -8.19
N ASP A 610 -3.80 -42.67 -7.98
CA ASP A 610 -3.12 -43.14 -6.77
C ASP A 610 -3.17 -42.10 -5.62
N SER A 611 -3.60 -40.87 -5.90
CA SER A 611 -3.80 -39.83 -4.89
C SER A 611 -5.08 -40.06 -4.10
N GLN A 612 -5.08 -39.70 -2.81
CA GLN A 612 -6.25 -39.87 -1.96
C GLN A 612 -6.85 -38.52 -1.60
N LEU A 613 -8.08 -38.28 -2.06
CA LEU A 613 -8.83 -37.08 -1.71
C LEU A 613 -9.54 -37.22 -0.36
N TYR A 614 -9.59 -36.11 0.37
CA TYR A 614 -10.38 -35.91 1.57
C TYR A 614 -11.13 -34.60 1.43
N MET A 615 -12.36 -34.54 1.93
CA MET A 615 -13.11 -33.30 2.03
C MET A 615 -13.37 -33.01 3.51
N LYS A 616 -13.07 -31.79 3.93
CA LYS A 616 -13.41 -31.31 5.27
C LYS A 616 -14.88 -30.89 5.27
N ARG A 617 -15.71 -31.45 6.16
CA ARG A 617 -17.06 -30.93 6.35
C ARG A 617 -17.03 -29.66 7.19
N PHE A 618 -17.74 -28.63 6.75
CA PHE A 618 -17.97 -27.45 7.55
C PHE A 618 -19.19 -27.68 8.46
N TRP A 619 -18.91 -27.80 9.76
CA TRP A 619 -19.90 -27.94 10.85
C TRP A 619 -20.81 -29.19 10.83
N PRO A 620 -21.32 -29.63 11.99
CA PRO A 620 -20.90 -29.28 13.35
C PRO A 620 -19.66 -30.08 13.82
N TYR A 621 -19.04 -30.87 12.95
CA TYR A 621 -17.83 -31.67 13.22
C TYR A 621 -16.74 -31.35 12.20
N ASP A 622 -15.52 -31.03 12.66
CA ASP A 622 -14.30 -30.91 11.85
C ASP A 622 -13.78 -32.29 11.38
N ASP A 623 -14.69 -33.16 10.93
CA ASP A 623 -14.36 -34.51 10.47
C ASP A 623 -13.91 -34.46 9.00
N GLU A 624 -12.68 -34.94 8.75
CA GLU A 624 -12.18 -35.21 7.40
C GLU A 624 -12.75 -36.53 6.89
N LEU A 625 -13.58 -36.49 5.86
CA LEU A 625 -14.06 -37.71 5.22
C LEU A 625 -13.16 -38.06 4.04
N PRO A 626 -12.66 -39.32 3.94
CA PRO A 626 -12.05 -39.79 2.70
C PRO A 626 -13.12 -39.77 1.61
N ILE A 627 -12.79 -39.18 0.47
CA ILE A 627 -13.66 -39.22 -0.70
C ILE A 627 -13.41 -40.59 -1.36
N GLU A 628 -14.43 -41.45 -1.36
CA GLU A 628 -14.36 -42.72 -2.09
C GLU A 628 -14.28 -42.45 -3.60
N ALA A 629 -13.88 -43.46 -4.38
CA ALA A 629 -13.71 -43.31 -5.83
C ALA A 629 -15.02 -42.92 -6.58
N ASP A 630 -16.18 -43.07 -5.93
CA ASP A 630 -17.46 -42.59 -6.42
C ASP A 630 -17.72 -41.12 -6.03
N LEU A 631 -17.28 -40.21 -6.89
CA LEU A 631 -17.49 -38.77 -6.75
C LEU A 631 -18.96 -38.32 -6.91
N SER A 632 -19.88 -39.20 -7.33
CA SER A 632 -21.29 -38.85 -7.55
C SER A 632 -22.07 -38.58 -6.26
N ASN A 633 -21.56 -39.03 -5.12
CA ASN A 633 -22.15 -38.86 -3.79
C ASN A 633 -21.47 -37.75 -2.96
N LEU A 634 -20.66 -36.88 -3.59
CA LEU A 634 -20.07 -35.73 -2.93
C LEU A 634 -21.15 -34.71 -2.51
N PRO A 635 -21.15 -34.22 -1.27
CA PRO A 635 -22.03 -33.13 -0.88
C PRO A 635 -21.52 -31.82 -1.50
N GLU A 636 -22.40 -31.12 -2.19
CA GLU A 636 -22.10 -29.82 -2.78
C GLU A 636 -22.03 -28.69 -1.75
N ALA A 637 -21.49 -27.55 -2.19
CA ALA A 637 -21.51 -26.32 -1.41
C ALA A 637 -22.95 -25.95 -1.03
N GLN A 638 -23.12 -25.36 0.16
CA GLN A 638 -24.40 -24.88 0.64
C GLN A 638 -24.40 -23.35 0.63
N ARG A 639 -25.56 -22.73 0.40
CA ARG A 639 -25.76 -21.28 0.56
C ARG A 639 -26.43 -21.05 1.90
N MET A 640 -25.91 -20.14 2.72
CA MET A 640 -26.56 -19.72 3.96
C MET A 640 -27.05 -18.28 3.86
N LEU A 641 -28.31 -18.05 4.21
CA LEU A 641 -28.82 -16.72 4.54
C LEU A 641 -28.54 -16.42 6.01
N CYS A 642 -27.87 -15.31 6.30
CA CYS A 642 -27.51 -14.89 7.64
C CYS A 642 -28.25 -13.60 8.04
N ALA A 643 -29.08 -13.67 9.08
CA ALA A 643 -29.67 -12.49 9.70
C ALA A 643 -28.88 -12.08 10.96
N VAL A 644 -28.38 -10.84 10.97
CA VAL A 644 -27.70 -10.26 12.12
C VAL A 644 -28.71 -9.40 12.90
N ILE A 645 -29.05 -9.84 14.10
CA ILE A 645 -30.09 -9.26 14.95
C ILE A 645 -29.43 -8.67 16.21
N ASP A 646 -29.89 -7.51 16.68
CA ASP A 646 -29.47 -6.98 17.98
C ASP A 646 -30.07 -7.82 19.12
N ALA A 647 -29.22 -8.36 19.99
CA ALA A 647 -29.62 -9.30 21.04
C ALA A 647 -30.49 -8.66 22.15
N LYS A 648 -30.55 -7.32 22.24
CA LYS A 648 -31.35 -6.60 23.23
C LYS A 648 -32.66 -6.07 22.67
N SER A 649 -32.65 -5.48 21.47
CA SER A 649 -33.86 -4.92 20.84
C SER A 649 -34.63 -5.93 19.98
N GLY A 650 -33.99 -7.03 19.55
CA GLY A 650 -34.56 -7.98 18.59
C GLY A 650 -34.65 -7.43 17.16
N GLU A 651 -34.02 -6.28 16.90
CA GLU A 651 -34.08 -5.58 15.61
C GLU A 651 -33.08 -6.18 14.61
N LEU A 652 -33.54 -6.44 13.39
CA LEU A 652 -32.67 -6.83 12.27
C LEU A 652 -31.74 -5.67 11.91
N LYS A 653 -30.42 -5.91 11.92
CA LYS A 653 -29.40 -4.90 11.60
C LYS A 653 -28.85 -5.03 10.18
N ARG A 654 -28.73 -6.25 9.66
CA ARG A 654 -28.40 -6.53 8.25
C ARG A 654 -28.70 -7.99 7.90
N LEU A 655 -28.80 -8.24 6.60
CA LEU A 655 -28.79 -9.57 6.01
C LEU A 655 -27.48 -9.75 5.25
N ASP A 656 -26.82 -10.88 5.46
CA ASP A 656 -25.62 -11.31 4.75
C ASP A 656 -25.91 -12.63 4.01
N GLU A 657 -25.25 -12.85 2.87
CA GLU A 657 -25.17 -14.17 2.24
C GLU A 657 -23.79 -14.77 2.52
N ILE A 658 -23.76 -16.03 2.96
CA ILE A 658 -22.52 -16.77 3.20
C ILE A 658 -22.58 -18.06 2.41
N VAL A 659 -21.67 -18.24 1.48
CA VAL A 659 -21.41 -19.54 0.86
C VAL A 659 -20.12 -20.06 1.50
N PRO A 660 -20.18 -20.97 2.49
CA PRO A 660 -18.98 -21.54 3.10
C PRO A 660 -18.05 -22.12 2.04
N HIS A 661 -16.77 -21.75 2.13
CA HIS A 661 -15.71 -22.40 1.37
C HIS A 661 -15.73 -23.91 1.62
N ALA A 662 -15.34 -24.69 0.62
CA ALA A 662 -15.03 -26.10 0.82
C ALA A 662 -13.51 -26.27 0.87
N ASP A 663 -13.02 -27.04 1.85
CA ASP A 663 -11.61 -27.42 1.93
C ASP A 663 -11.47 -28.87 1.50
N MET A 664 -10.64 -29.11 0.49
CA MET A 664 -10.20 -30.43 0.08
C MET A 664 -8.74 -30.64 0.45
N ARG A 665 -8.34 -31.90 0.61
CA ARG A 665 -6.95 -32.28 0.81
C ARG A 665 -6.60 -33.47 -0.06
N VAL A 666 -5.58 -33.31 -0.89
CA VAL A 666 -5.03 -34.35 -1.75
C VAL A 666 -3.82 -34.97 -1.06
N LYS A 667 -3.78 -36.28 -0.83
CA LYS A 667 -2.63 -37.00 -0.26
C LYS A 667 -1.86 -37.82 -1.29
N ASN A 668 -0.60 -38.12 -0.98
CA ASN A 668 0.33 -38.92 -1.80
C ASN A 668 0.73 -38.27 -3.13
N ILE A 669 0.83 -36.94 -3.18
CA ILE A 669 1.13 -36.23 -4.43
C ILE A 669 2.62 -36.25 -4.75
N ARG A 670 2.93 -36.42 -6.03
CA ARG A 670 4.30 -36.38 -6.56
C ARG A 670 4.73 -34.94 -6.89
N PRO A 671 6.04 -34.66 -7.00
CA PRO A 671 6.52 -33.31 -7.33
C PRO A 671 6.03 -32.76 -8.67
N ASP A 672 5.79 -33.62 -9.68
CA ASP A 672 5.20 -33.22 -10.96
C ASP A 672 3.74 -32.79 -10.81
N GLN A 673 2.96 -33.50 -9.99
CA GLN A 673 1.54 -33.24 -9.77
C GLN A 673 1.32 -31.96 -8.96
N ALA A 674 2.12 -31.76 -7.91
CA ALA A 674 2.06 -30.56 -7.09
C ALA A 674 2.42 -29.28 -7.89
N ARG A 675 3.30 -29.38 -8.89
CA ARG A 675 3.58 -28.26 -9.81
C ARG A 675 2.34 -27.92 -10.66
N LYS A 676 1.64 -28.93 -11.20
CA LYS A 676 0.37 -28.73 -11.94
C LYS A 676 -0.70 -28.08 -11.08
N LEU A 677 -0.84 -28.51 -9.82
CA LEU A 677 -1.79 -27.88 -8.89
C LEU A 677 -1.46 -26.39 -8.68
N LYS A 678 -0.19 -26.02 -8.49
CA LYS A 678 0.21 -24.62 -8.28
C LYS A 678 0.16 -23.79 -9.57
N ALA A 679 0.35 -24.41 -10.73
CA ALA A 679 0.05 -23.79 -12.02
C ALA A 679 -1.46 -23.49 -12.18
N LEU A 680 -2.34 -24.41 -11.78
CA LEU A 680 -3.79 -24.21 -11.79
C LEU A 680 -4.22 -23.05 -10.88
N GLU A 681 -3.74 -23.02 -9.64
CA GLU A 681 -3.95 -21.89 -8.71
C GLU A 681 -3.53 -20.56 -9.35
N TYR A 682 -2.31 -20.50 -9.90
CA TYR A 682 -1.80 -19.28 -10.49
C TYR A 682 -2.67 -18.81 -11.66
N LEU A 683 -2.98 -19.70 -12.62
CA LEU A 683 -3.83 -19.40 -13.76
C LEU A 683 -5.23 -18.94 -13.34
N LEU A 684 -5.83 -19.58 -12.35
CA LEU A 684 -7.15 -19.17 -11.85
C LEU A 684 -7.07 -17.80 -11.16
N SER A 685 -6.03 -17.54 -10.36
CA SER A 685 -5.83 -16.27 -9.64
C SER A 685 -5.73 -15.05 -10.57
N ILE A 686 -5.05 -15.18 -11.71
CA ILE A 686 -4.92 -14.08 -12.69
C ILE A 686 -6.19 -13.88 -13.53
N THR A 687 -7.14 -14.83 -13.50
CA THR A 687 -8.47 -14.67 -14.15
C THR A 687 -9.55 -14.06 -13.28
N ARG A 688 -9.21 -13.70 -12.04
CA ARG A 688 -10.13 -13.03 -11.11
C ARG A 688 -10.35 -11.60 -11.59
N THR A 689 -11.41 -11.42 -12.37
CA THR A 689 -11.90 -10.15 -12.93
C THR A 689 -12.08 -9.05 -11.87
N ASP A 690 -12.29 -9.47 -10.62
CA ASP A 690 -12.60 -8.58 -9.49
C ASP A 690 -11.33 -8.14 -8.73
N ARG A 691 -10.19 -8.04 -9.42
CA ARG A 691 -9.03 -7.26 -8.96
C ARG A 691 -9.33 -5.78 -9.22
N ASN A 692 -10.15 -5.18 -8.35
CA ASN A 692 -10.32 -3.72 -8.27
C ASN A 692 -8.94 -3.09 -7.99
N TRP A 693 -8.33 -2.52 -9.02
CA TRP A 693 -7.12 -1.69 -8.97
C TRP A 693 -7.43 -0.32 -9.56
#